data_AF-A0A1D6IPV3-F1
#
_entry.id   AF-A0A1D6IPV3-F1
#
_cell.length_a   1.000
_cell.length_b   1.000
_cell.length_c   1.000
_cell.angle_alpha   90.00
_cell.angle_beta   90.00
_cell.angle_gamma   90.00
#
_symmetry.space_group_name_H-M   'P 1'
#
loop_
_entity.id
_entity.type
_entity.pdbx_description
1 polymer ?
#
loop_
_entity_poly.entity_id
_entity_poly.type
_entity_poly.pdbx_seq_one_letter_code
_entity_poly.pdbx_strand_id
1 'polypeptide(L)'
;MEKFVRFIVQKLKDAELFASQGGPIILTQIENEYGNIKKDHATDGDKYLEWAAQMALSTQTGVPWIMCKQSSAPGEVIPTCNGRHCGDTWTLRDKNKPMLWTENWTQQFRAYGDQVAMRSAEDIAYAVLRFFAKGGSLVNYYMYHGGTNFGRTGASYVLTGYYDEAPMDEYGMYKEPKFGHLRDLHNVIRSYQKAFLLGKHSSEILGHGYEAHIFELPEENLCLSFLSNNNTGEDGTVIFRGEKHYVPSRSVSILAGCKNVVYNTKRVFVQHNERSYHTSEVTSKNNQWEMYSEKIPKYRDTKVRMKEPLEQFNQTKDASDYLWYTTSFRLESDDLPFRNDIRPVLQVKSSAHSMMGFANDAFVGCARGSKQVKGFMFEKPVDLKVGVNHVVLLSSTMGMKDSGGELAEVKSGIQECLIQGLNTGTLDLQVNGWGHKAALEGEDKEIYSEKGVGKVQWKPAENGRAATWYKRYFDEPDGDDPVVLDMSSMDKGMIFVNGEGVGRYWVSYRTLAGTPSQALYHIPRPFLKSKDNLLVVFEEEMGKPDGILVQTVTRDDICLFISEHNPGQIKTWDTDGDKIKLIAEDHSRRGTLMCPPEKTIQEVVFASFGNPEGMCGNFTVGTCHTPNAKQIVEKECLGKPSCMLPVDHTVYGADINCQSTTATLGVQVRCGGGKKGA
;
A
#
# COMPACT_ATOMS: atom_id res chain seq x y z
N MET A 1 14.13 13.73 21.41
CA MET A 1 13.19 12.65 21.75
C MET A 1 12.35 12.98 22.99
N GLU A 2 12.93 13.00 24.21
CA GLU A 2 12.17 13.17 25.46
C GLU A 2 11.19 14.36 25.45
N LYS A 3 11.65 15.56 25.05
CA LYS A 3 10.80 16.75 24.97
C LYS A 3 9.53 16.51 24.14
N PHE A 4 9.65 15.83 23.01
CA PHE A 4 8.51 15.53 22.13
C PHE A 4 7.58 14.48 22.75
N VAL A 5 8.13 13.40 23.29
CA VAL A 5 7.33 12.35 23.96
C VAL A 5 6.54 12.93 25.12
N ARG A 6 7.17 13.71 26.00
CA ARG A 6 6.48 14.38 27.12
C ARG A 6 5.41 15.35 26.64
N PHE A 7 5.69 16.11 25.57
CA PHE A 7 4.70 17.01 24.96
C PHE A 7 3.46 16.24 24.47
N ILE A 8 3.65 15.15 23.70
CA ILE A 8 2.52 14.35 23.20
C ILE A 8 1.76 13.69 24.35
N VAL A 9 2.45 13.06 25.31
CA VAL A 9 1.78 12.46 26.47
C VAL A 9 0.98 13.49 27.25
N GLN A 10 1.51 14.70 27.47
CA GLN A 10 0.77 15.75 28.14
C GLN A 10 -0.48 16.16 27.34
N LYS A 11 -0.37 16.33 26.01
CA LYS A 11 -1.52 16.64 25.16
C LYS A 11 -2.61 15.57 25.23
N LEU A 12 -2.23 14.30 25.25
CA LEU A 12 -3.17 13.18 25.37
C LEU A 12 -3.80 13.10 26.76
N LYS A 13 -3.05 13.46 27.82
CA LYS A 13 -3.56 13.56 29.19
C LYS A 13 -4.56 14.70 29.36
N ASP A 14 -4.22 15.88 28.83
CA ASP A 14 -5.08 17.07 28.90
C ASP A 14 -6.42 16.84 28.17
N ALA A 15 -6.42 15.98 27.14
CA ALA A 15 -7.60 15.57 26.39
C ALA A 15 -8.28 14.29 26.94
N GLU A 16 -7.82 13.77 28.08
CA GLU A 16 -8.37 12.58 28.77
C GLU A 16 -8.43 11.32 27.87
N LEU A 17 -7.45 11.15 26.97
CA LEU A 17 -7.49 10.09 25.95
C LEU A 17 -6.95 8.74 26.44
N PHE A 18 -6.29 8.67 27.60
CA PHE A 18 -5.85 7.40 28.17
C PHE A 18 -7.00 6.63 28.82
N ALA A 19 -7.01 5.31 28.71
CA ALA A 19 -8.04 4.46 29.32
C ALA A 19 -8.11 4.61 30.86
N SER A 20 -6.98 4.92 31.51
CA SER A 20 -6.91 5.31 32.92
C SER A 20 -7.71 6.57 33.27
N GLN A 21 -8.02 7.41 32.27
CA GLN A 21 -8.85 8.62 32.36
C GLN A 21 -10.24 8.44 31.73
N GLY A 22 -10.59 7.24 31.26
CA GLY A 22 -11.84 6.96 30.54
C GLY A 22 -11.76 7.10 29.01
N GLY A 23 -10.59 7.41 28.46
CA GLY A 23 -10.36 7.53 27.02
C GLY A 23 -10.06 6.20 26.30
N PRO A 24 -9.83 6.23 24.98
CA PRO A 24 -9.68 5.01 24.18
C PRO A 24 -8.26 4.41 24.13
N ILE A 25 -7.22 5.10 24.60
CA ILE A 25 -5.83 4.63 24.46
C ILE A 25 -5.53 3.60 25.54
N ILE A 26 -5.33 2.34 25.13
CA ILE A 26 -5.06 1.19 26.02
C ILE A 26 -3.59 0.73 26.05
N LEU A 27 -2.78 1.15 25.08
CA LEU A 27 -1.37 0.78 24.94
C LEU A 27 -0.59 1.95 24.33
N THR A 28 0.67 2.10 24.73
CA THR A 28 1.59 3.11 24.18
C THR A 28 2.91 2.47 23.77
N GLN A 29 3.49 2.86 22.63
CA GLN A 29 4.79 2.35 22.18
C GLN A 29 5.86 3.43 22.28
N ILE A 30 7.02 3.08 22.85
CA ILE A 30 8.23 3.90 22.78
C ILE A 30 9.22 3.24 21.84
N GLU A 31 9.89 4.03 20.99
CA GLU A 31 10.73 3.52 19.91
C GLU A 31 10.01 2.66 18.86
N ASN A 32 10.71 2.31 17.78
CA ASN A 32 10.21 1.36 16.78
C ASN A 32 11.32 0.49 16.21
N GLU A 33 11.21 -0.82 16.39
CA GLU A 33 12.12 -1.86 15.91
C GLU A 33 13.62 -1.65 16.24
N TYR A 34 13.93 -0.91 17.30
CA TYR A 34 15.31 -0.56 17.66
C TYR A 34 16.20 -1.79 17.89
N GLY A 35 15.64 -2.94 18.27
CA GLY A 35 16.38 -4.20 18.39
C GLY A 35 17.11 -4.64 17.11
N ASN A 36 16.67 -4.17 15.93
CA ASN A 36 17.38 -4.40 14.67
C ASN A 36 18.65 -3.54 14.56
N ILE A 37 18.64 -2.33 15.10
CA ILE A 37 19.76 -1.37 15.05
C ILE A 37 20.74 -1.57 16.21
N LYS A 38 20.21 -1.91 17.38
CA LYS A 38 21.00 -2.13 18.61
C LYS A 38 22.18 -3.09 18.39
N LYS A 39 22.03 -4.09 17.52
CA LYS A 39 23.07 -5.09 17.23
C LYS A 39 24.39 -4.46 16.78
N ASP A 40 24.32 -3.32 16.10
CA ASP A 40 25.48 -2.60 15.57
C ASP A 40 26.09 -1.65 16.63
N HIS A 41 25.42 -1.46 17.77
CA HIS A 41 25.81 -0.57 18.87
C HIS A 41 25.60 -1.23 20.25
N ALA A 42 26.02 -2.49 20.42
CA ALA A 42 25.56 -3.35 21.51
C ALA A 42 25.55 -2.70 22.92
N THR A 43 26.65 -2.07 23.34
CA THR A 43 26.76 -1.50 24.70
C THR A 43 25.95 -0.21 24.87
N ASP A 44 26.04 0.73 23.94
CA ASP A 44 25.36 2.01 24.08
C ASP A 44 23.87 1.91 23.69
N GLY A 45 23.53 0.97 22.81
CA GLY A 45 22.15 0.64 22.47
C GLY A 45 21.40 0.01 23.65
N ASP A 46 22.07 -0.77 24.51
CA ASP A 46 21.46 -1.26 25.76
C ASP A 46 21.16 -0.12 26.74
N LYS A 47 22.13 0.79 26.95
CA LYS A 47 21.93 1.97 27.81
C LYS A 47 20.82 2.88 27.28
N TYR A 48 20.77 3.07 25.97
CA TYR A 48 19.72 3.86 25.33
C TYR A 48 18.34 3.21 25.51
N LEU A 49 18.23 1.89 25.31
CA LEU A 49 16.97 1.18 25.49
C LEU A 49 16.46 1.28 26.94
N GLU A 50 17.36 1.13 27.91
CA GLU A 50 17.06 1.32 29.34
C GLU A 50 16.57 2.76 29.62
N TRP A 51 17.31 3.76 29.13
CA TRP A 51 16.92 5.16 29.26
C TRP A 51 15.55 5.45 28.62
N ALA A 52 15.30 4.95 27.41
CA ALA A 52 14.06 5.20 26.68
C ALA A 52 12.86 4.57 27.40
N ALA A 53 13.02 3.34 27.91
CA ALA A 53 12.01 2.66 28.71
C ALA A 53 11.72 3.41 30.02
N GLN A 54 12.76 3.79 30.79
CA GLN A 54 12.60 4.55 32.04
C GLN A 54 11.96 5.92 31.80
N MET A 55 12.36 6.63 30.75
CA MET A 55 11.78 7.91 30.36
C MET A 55 10.28 7.75 30.04
N ALA A 56 9.91 6.74 29.24
CA ALA A 56 8.52 6.45 28.92
C ALA A 56 7.68 6.12 30.15
N LEU A 57 8.17 5.23 31.03
CA LEU A 57 7.50 4.86 32.28
C LEU A 57 7.32 6.08 33.21
N SER A 58 8.30 6.99 33.26
CA SER A 58 8.22 8.22 34.07
C SER A 58 7.09 9.17 33.64
N THR A 59 6.53 9.00 32.45
CA THR A 59 5.41 9.83 31.98
C THR A 59 4.09 9.46 32.64
N GLN A 60 4.00 8.31 33.33
CA GLN A 60 2.82 7.87 34.11
C GLN A 60 1.51 7.98 33.32
N THR A 61 1.46 7.36 32.13
CA THR A 61 0.24 7.32 31.28
C THR A 61 -0.92 6.56 31.93
N GLY A 62 -0.62 5.68 32.89
CA GLY A 62 -1.61 4.80 33.51
C GLY A 62 -2.03 3.62 32.62
N VAL A 63 -1.37 3.43 31.47
CA VAL A 63 -1.55 2.29 30.56
C VAL A 63 -0.19 1.70 30.18
N PRO A 64 -0.11 0.42 29.77
CA PRO A 64 1.17 -0.24 29.52
C PRO A 64 1.97 0.37 28.36
N TRP A 65 3.30 0.35 28.52
CA TRP A 65 4.25 0.66 27.45
C TRP A 65 4.72 -0.62 26.75
N ILE A 66 4.89 -0.54 25.43
CA ILE A 66 5.35 -1.64 24.57
C ILE A 66 6.59 -1.22 23.77
N MET A 67 7.37 -2.21 23.32
CA MET A 67 8.51 -2.05 22.39
C MET A 67 8.54 -3.21 21.38
N CYS A 68 8.41 -2.89 20.09
CA CYS A 68 8.40 -3.90 19.03
C CYS A 68 9.80 -4.34 18.58
N LYS A 69 9.89 -5.58 18.07
CA LYS A 69 11.15 -6.27 17.68
C LYS A 69 12.24 -6.25 18.75
N GLN A 70 11.84 -6.27 20.01
CA GLN A 70 12.75 -6.37 21.14
C GLN A 70 12.65 -7.78 21.75
N SER A 71 13.76 -8.50 21.88
CA SER A 71 13.75 -9.86 22.48
C SER A 71 13.48 -9.84 23.99
N SER A 72 13.79 -8.70 24.64
CA SER A 72 13.56 -8.39 26.05
C SER A 72 13.49 -6.88 26.21
N ALA A 73 12.45 -6.36 26.86
CA ALA A 73 12.30 -4.93 27.14
C ALA A 73 12.49 -4.64 28.65
N PRO A 74 13.13 -3.51 29.03
CA PRO A 74 13.37 -3.15 30.42
C PRO A 74 12.11 -2.95 31.27
N GLY A 75 12.20 -3.27 32.56
CA GLY A 75 11.15 -3.04 33.55
C GLY A 75 9.80 -3.63 33.16
N GLU A 76 8.74 -2.85 33.30
CA GLU A 76 7.35 -3.25 32.98
C GLU A 76 7.00 -3.16 31.49
N VAL A 77 7.92 -2.67 30.64
CA VAL A 77 7.66 -2.53 29.19
C VAL A 77 7.48 -3.91 28.55
N ILE A 78 6.46 -4.06 27.72
CA ILE A 78 6.12 -5.34 27.08
C ILE A 78 6.80 -5.43 25.71
N PRO A 79 7.70 -6.42 25.48
CA PRO A 79 8.25 -6.65 24.15
C PRO A 79 7.20 -7.28 23.23
N THR A 80 7.13 -6.81 21.98
CA THR A 80 6.13 -7.26 21.01
C THR A 80 6.77 -7.75 19.71
N CYS A 81 5.98 -8.47 18.93
CA CYS A 81 6.41 -9.02 17.65
C CYS A 81 5.85 -8.23 16.46
N ASN A 82 6.69 -8.10 15.42
CA ASN A 82 6.31 -7.63 14.09
C ASN A 82 6.70 -8.71 13.07
N GLY A 83 5.91 -8.88 12.02
CA GLY A 83 6.18 -9.81 10.95
C GLY A 83 4.92 -10.42 10.34
N ARG A 84 5.09 -11.46 9.52
CA ARG A 84 3.96 -12.19 8.91
C ARG A 84 3.47 -13.38 9.75
N HIS A 85 4.31 -14.00 10.55
CA HIS A 85 3.99 -15.26 11.26
C HIS A 85 4.55 -15.28 12.69
N CYS A 86 4.22 -14.28 13.51
CA CYS A 86 4.79 -14.18 14.86
C CYS A 86 4.54 -15.40 15.75
N GLY A 87 3.45 -16.16 15.54
CA GLY A 87 3.23 -17.42 16.25
C GLY A 87 4.31 -18.46 15.96
N ASP A 88 4.92 -18.45 14.77
CA ASP A 88 5.92 -19.44 14.35
C ASP A 88 7.35 -18.91 14.38
N THR A 89 7.54 -17.58 14.30
CA THR A 89 8.87 -16.97 14.18
C THR A 89 9.36 -16.24 15.43
N TRP A 90 8.54 -16.14 16.50
CA TRP A 90 8.89 -15.39 17.69
C TRP A 90 8.50 -16.11 18.97
N THR A 91 9.39 -16.03 19.96
CA THR A 91 9.19 -16.58 21.29
C THR A 91 9.44 -15.49 22.33
N LEU A 92 8.43 -15.24 23.17
CA LEU A 92 8.54 -14.33 24.30
C LEU A 92 9.36 -15.00 25.43
N ARG A 93 10.41 -14.33 25.89
CA ARG A 93 11.29 -14.86 26.97
C ARG A 93 10.65 -14.74 28.36
N ASP A 94 9.98 -13.62 28.61
CA ASP A 94 9.33 -13.35 29.89
C ASP A 94 7.87 -13.83 29.85
N LYS A 95 7.61 -14.99 30.43
CA LYS A 95 6.28 -15.62 30.46
C LYS A 95 5.28 -14.89 31.34
N ASN A 96 5.70 -13.91 32.15
CA ASN A 96 4.80 -13.08 32.94
C ASN A 96 4.20 -11.92 32.14
N LYS A 97 4.68 -11.69 30.91
CA LYS A 97 4.18 -10.65 30.01
C LYS A 97 3.28 -11.28 28.93
N PRO A 98 2.28 -10.55 28.41
CA PRO A 98 1.41 -11.06 27.36
C PRO A 98 2.13 -11.08 26.01
N MET A 99 1.78 -12.04 25.15
CA MET A 99 2.25 -12.10 23.77
C MET A 99 1.41 -11.17 22.89
N LEU A 100 2.01 -10.06 22.46
CA LEU A 100 1.38 -9.06 21.61
C LEU A 100 2.06 -9.01 20.23
N TRP A 101 1.24 -8.97 19.17
CA TRP A 101 1.67 -8.82 17.79
C TRP A 101 1.25 -7.45 17.26
N THR A 102 2.18 -6.50 17.28
CA THR A 102 1.95 -5.09 16.94
C THR A 102 1.90 -4.83 15.43
N GLU A 103 2.54 -5.66 14.61
CA GLU A 103 2.46 -5.51 13.16
C GLU A 103 2.33 -6.85 12.45
N ASN A 104 1.09 -7.27 12.19
CA ASN A 104 0.77 -8.35 11.27
C ASN A 104 0.71 -7.79 9.85
N TRP A 105 1.81 -7.93 9.10
CA TRP A 105 1.96 -7.28 7.80
C TRP A 105 0.94 -7.81 6.78
N THR A 106 -0.07 -7.02 6.43
CA THR A 106 -1.16 -7.39 5.49
C THR A 106 -0.76 -7.32 4.02
N GLN A 107 0.38 -6.68 3.77
CA GLN A 107 1.09 -6.54 2.50
C GLN A 107 2.55 -6.15 2.80
N GLN A 108 3.41 -6.18 1.78
CA GLN A 108 4.65 -5.40 1.78
C GLN A 108 4.33 -4.01 1.21
N PHE A 109 4.77 -2.93 1.86
CA PHE A 109 4.74 -1.60 1.23
C PHE A 109 5.54 -1.61 -0.08
N ARG A 110 5.23 -0.69 -0.98
CA ARG A 110 5.87 -0.63 -2.30
C ARG A 110 6.66 0.65 -2.47
N ALA A 111 7.77 0.53 -3.19
CA ALA A 111 8.49 1.66 -3.77
C ALA A 111 8.20 1.78 -5.27
N TYR A 112 8.47 2.95 -5.86
CA TYR A 112 8.49 3.11 -7.31
C TYR A 112 9.49 2.13 -7.93
N GLY A 113 9.04 1.37 -8.93
CA GLY A 113 9.75 0.24 -9.54
C GLY A 113 9.35 -1.14 -9.03
N ASP A 114 8.72 -1.24 -7.86
CA ASP A 114 8.35 -2.53 -7.28
C ASP A 114 7.12 -3.14 -7.98
N GLN A 115 7.16 -4.47 -8.11
CA GLN A 115 6.01 -5.29 -8.47
C GLN A 115 4.96 -5.31 -7.36
N VAL A 116 3.71 -5.62 -7.71
CA VAL A 116 2.67 -5.83 -6.71
C VAL A 116 2.90 -7.18 -6.03
N ALA A 117 3.14 -7.17 -4.71
CA ALA A 117 3.18 -8.36 -3.88
C ALA A 117 1.96 -8.38 -2.96
N MET A 118 1.05 -9.33 -3.18
CA MET A 118 -0.14 -9.52 -2.33
C MET A 118 0.14 -10.53 -1.23
N ARG A 119 -0.54 -10.35 -0.09
CA ARG A 119 -0.69 -11.40 0.94
C ARG A 119 -2.16 -11.77 1.00
N SER A 120 -2.46 -13.06 0.90
CA SER A 120 -3.83 -13.56 0.81
C SER A 120 -4.56 -13.45 2.16
N ALA A 121 -5.90 -13.43 2.14
CA ALA A 121 -6.71 -13.39 3.35
C ALA A 121 -6.50 -14.66 4.20
N GLU A 122 -6.34 -15.79 3.52
CA GLU A 122 -6.15 -17.12 4.07
C GLU A 122 -4.86 -17.23 4.87
N ASP A 123 -3.74 -16.73 4.33
CA ASP A 123 -2.45 -16.73 5.04
C ASP A 123 -2.47 -15.80 6.26
N ILE A 124 -3.13 -14.64 6.16
CA ILE A 124 -3.30 -13.72 7.30
C ILE A 124 -4.12 -14.41 8.41
N ALA A 125 -5.27 -15.00 8.06
CA ALA A 125 -6.11 -15.72 9.01
C ALA A 125 -5.40 -16.93 9.64
N TYR A 126 -4.66 -17.70 8.82
CA TYR A 126 -3.81 -18.79 9.29
C TYR A 126 -2.82 -18.31 10.33
N ALA A 127 -2.07 -17.25 10.03
CA ALA A 127 -1.05 -16.73 10.93
C ALA A 127 -1.66 -16.19 12.25
N VAL A 128 -2.84 -15.56 12.19
CA VAL A 128 -3.58 -15.08 13.37
C VAL A 128 -3.96 -16.25 14.28
N LEU A 129 -4.57 -17.32 13.74
CA LEU A 129 -4.97 -18.47 14.54
C LEU A 129 -3.77 -19.24 15.10
N ARG A 130 -2.68 -19.37 14.34
CA ARG A 130 -1.41 -19.92 14.82
C ARG A 130 -0.84 -19.13 16.00
N PHE A 131 -0.98 -17.81 15.98
CA PHE A 131 -0.53 -16.94 17.08
C PHE A 131 -1.40 -17.11 18.33
N PHE A 132 -2.73 -17.09 18.17
CA PHE A 132 -3.66 -17.32 19.28
C PHE A 132 -3.55 -18.73 19.88
N ALA A 133 -3.31 -19.75 19.06
CA ALA A 133 -3.07 -21.12 19.51
C ALA A 133 -1.93 -21.25 20.52
N LYS A 134 -0.93 -20.37 20.42
CA LYS A 134 0.27 -20.35 21.27
C LYS A 134 0.21 -19.33 22.41
N GLY A 135 -0.97 -18.84 22.76
CA GLY A 135 -1.18 -17.89 23.87
C GLY A 135 -1.02 -16.42 23.49
N GLY A 136 -1.02 -16.10 22.19
CA GLY A 136 -1.19 -14.73 21.73
C GLY A 136 -2.46 -14.10 22.30
N SER A 137 -2.46 -12.79 22.57
CA SER A 137 -3.63 -12.09 23.11
C SER A 137 -3.98 -10.78 22.40
N LEU A 138 -3.12 -10.31 21.49
CA LEU A 138 -3.38 -9.15 20.64
C LEU A 138 -2.74 -9.33 19.27
N VAL A 139 -3.50 -9.05 18.21
CA VAL A 139 -2.98 -8.92 16.84
C VAL A 139 -3.44 -7.60 16.24
N ASN A 140 -2.49 -6.79 15.79
CA ASN A 140 -2.75 -5.56 15.05
C ASN A 140 -2.36 -5.74 13.57
N TYR A 141 -3.27 -5.41 12.65
CA TYR A 141 -3.02 -5.49 11.21
C TYR A 141 -2.25 -4.25 10.74
N TYR A 142 -1.05 -4.46 10.22
CA TYR A 142 -0.23 -3.40 9.63
C TYR A 142 -0.20 -3.59 8.10
N MET A 143 -1.05 -2.95 7.31
CA MET A 143 -2.10 -2.00 7.69
C MET A 143 -3.50 -2.63 7.62
N TYR A 144 -4.42 -2.13 8.45
CA TYR A 144 -5.85 -2.35 8.25
C TYR A 144 -6.41 -1.43 7.14
N HIS A 145 -6.06 -0.15 7.21
CA HIS A 145 -6.16 0.84 6.13
C HIS A 145 -4.81 1.55 6.02
N GLY A 146 -4.21 1.57 4.84
CA GLY A 146 -2.94 2.25 4.63
C GLY A 146 -3.09 3.71 4.18
N GLY A 147 -4.01 3.97 3.25
CA GLY A 147 -4.29 5.31 2.74
C GLY A 147 -3.23 5.80 1.75
N THR A 148 -2.96 7.10 1.79
CA THR A 148 -2.12 7.79 0.81
C THR A 148 -1.07 8.66 1.51
N ASN A 149 0.18 8.60 1.05
CA ASN A 149 1.25 9.53 1.39
C ASN A 149 1.04 10.86 0.65
N PHE A 150 0.18 11.72 1.17
CA PHE A 150 -0.11 13.03 0.61
C PHE A 150 1.11 13.98 0.62
N GLY A 151 1.07 14.96 -0.27
CA GLY A 151 2.14 15.95 -0.42
C GLY A 151 3.49 15.30 -0.77
N ARG A 152 4.52 15.62 0.01
CA ARG A 152 5.91 15.23 -0.29
C ARG A 152 6.70 14.72 0.91
N THR A 153 6.06 14.34 2.00
CA THR A 153 6.78 13.87 3.21
C THR A 153 6.80 12.35 3.36
N GLY A 154 6.37 11.60 2.35
CA GLY A 154 6.58 10.16 2.27
C GLY A 154 8.06 9.77 2.21
N ALA A 155 8.38 8.56 2.68
CA ALA A 155 9.74 8.04 2.74
C ALA A 155 10.37 7.76 1.36
N SER A 156 11.71 7.68 1.34
CA SER A 156 12.52 7.49 0.13
C SER A 156 11.97 6.39 -0.79
N TYR A 157 11.61 6.78 -2.03
CA TYR A 157 11.01 5.96 -3.09
C TYR A 157 9.65 5.32 -2.79
N VAL A 158 9.08 5.44 -1.59
CA VAL A 158 7.77 4.84 -1.28
C VAL A 158 6.70 5.47 -2.18
N LEU A 159 5.77 4.63 -2.65
CA LEU A 159 4.65 5.08 -3.47
C LEU A 159 3.78 6.11 -2.75
N THR A 160 3.05 6.91 -3.53
CA THR A 160 2.00 7.78 -2.97
C THR A 160 0.85 6.96 -2.40
N GLY A 161 0.38 5.91 -3.09
CA GLY A 161 -0.54 4.95 -2.49
C GLY A 161 0.16 4.05 -1.47
N TYR A 162 -0.40 3.91 -0.28
CA TYR A 162 0.21 3.16 0.82
C TYR A 162 -0.68 1.97 1.22
N TYR A 163 -0.15 0.74 1.11
CA TYR A 163 -0.85 -0.50 1.48
C TYR A 163 -2.23 -0.67 0.80
N ASP A 164 -2.30 -0.43 -0.52
CA ASP A 164 -3.56 -0.54 -1.29
C ASP A 164 -4.23 -1.92 -1.24
N GLU A 165 -3.47 -2.97 -0.90
CA GLU A 165 -4.00 -4.34 -0.74
C GLU A 165 -4.40 -4.68 0.70
N ALA A 166 -4.45 -3.72 1.62
CA ALA A 166 -4.94 -3.92 2.98
C ALA A 166 -6.45 -4.31 3.01
N PRO A 167 -6.98 -4.78 4.16
CA PRO A 167 -8.43 -5.08 4.30
C PRO A 167 -9.33 -3.91 3.85
N MET A 168 -8.94 -2.68 4.16
CA MET A 168 -9.45 -1.49 3.51
C MET A 168 -8.40 -0.95 2.54
N ASP A 169 -8.80 -0.75 1.30
CA ASP A 169 -7.89 -0.31 0.25
C ASP A 169 -7.49 1.18 0.40
N GLU A 170 -6.65 1.72 -0.50
CA GLU A 170 -6.18 3.11 -0.45
C GLU A 170 -7.32 4.13 -0.33
N TYR A 171 -8.46 3.84 -0.95
CA TYR A 171 -9.60 4.75 -1.04
C TYR A 171 -10.62 4.54 0.09
N GLY A 172 -10.31 3.69 1.06
CA GLY A 172 -11.18 3.37 2.18
C GLY A 172 -12.32 2.39 1.84
N MET A 173 -12.27 1.71 0.69
CA MET A 173 -13.27 0.70 0.33
C MET A 173 -12.90 -0.68 0.89
N TYR A 174 -13.91 -1.49 1.20
CA TYR A 174 -13.70 -2.87 1.64
C TYR A 174 -13.14 -3.71 0.51
N LYS A 175 -11.93 -4.25 0.72
CA LYS A 175 -11.27 -5.13 -0.21
C LYS A 175 -11.65 -6.57 0.08
N GLU A 176 -12.62 -7.07 -0.65
CA GLU A 176 -13.10 -8.43 -0.48
C GLU A 176 -12.28 -9.42 -1.30
N PRO A 177 -12.01 -10.63 -0.76
CA PRO A 177 -12.59 -11.21 0.45
C PRO A 177 -11.77 -10.92 1.73
N LYS A 178 -10.68 -10.15 1.64
CA LYS A 178 -9.74 -9.97 2.75
C LYS A 178 -10.42 -9.32 3.96
N PHE A 179 -11.22 -8.28 3.73
CA PHE A 179 -11.99 -7.64 4.79
C PHE A 179 -12.95 -8.63 5.46
N GLY A 180 -13.83 -9.25 4.68
CA GLY A 180 -14.89 -10.10 5.22
C GLY A 180 -14.39 -11.41 5.81
N HIS A 181 -13.37 -12.03 5.24
CA HIS A 181 -12.79 -13.27 5.79
C HIS A 181 -12.17 -13.03 7.16
N LEU A 182 -11.48 -11.90 7.35
CA LEU A 182 -10.94 -11.50 8.64
C LEU A 182 -12.04 -11.06 9.61
N ARG A 183 -13.08 -10.34 9.14
CA ARG A 183 -14.27 -10.02 9.95
C ARG A 183 -14.90 -11.28 10.51
N ASP A 184 -15.11 -12.29 9.67
CA ASP A 184 -15.76 -13.54 10.07
C ASP A 184 -14.88 -14.32 11.07
N LEU A 185 -13.56 -14.33 10.88
CA LEU A 185 -12.60 -14.83 11.88
C LEU A 185 -12.77 -14.12 13.24
N HIS A 186 -12.81 -12.79 13.25
CA HIS A 186 -12.92 -12.00 14.48
C HIS A 186 -14.25 -12.24 15.19
N ASN A 187 -15.34 -12.35 14.43
CA ASN A 187 -16.66 -12.64 14.99
C ASN A 187 -16.67 -14.00 15.72
N VAL A 188 -16.05 -15.03 15.14
CA VAL A 188 -15.94 -16.34 15.78
C VAL A 188 -15.09 -16.27 17.05
N ILE A 189 -13.90 -15.64 17.01
CA ILE A 189 -13.03 -15.50 18.18
C ILE A 189 -13.73 -14.72 19.30
N ARG A 190 -14.35 -13.58 18.97
CA ARG A 190 -15.06 -12.72 19.93
C ARG A 190 -16.20 -13.48 20.62
N SER A 191 -16.96 -14.26 19.86
CA SER A 191 -18.09 -15.01 20.39
C SER A 191 -17.68 -16.13 21.36
N TYR A 192 -16.41 -16.56 21.34
CA TYR A 192 -15.83 -17.52 22.28
C TYR A 192 -14.79 -16.89 23.21
N GLN A 193 -14.78 -15.56 23.38
CA GLN A 193 -13.77 -14.86 24.17
C GLN A 193 -13.65 -15.39 25.60
N LYS A 194 -14.74 -15.83 26.24
CA LYS A 194 -14.69 -16.41 27.59
C LYS A 194 -13.88 -17.71 27.64
N ALA A 195 -14.17 -18.64 26.73
CA ALA A 195 -13.41 -19.88 26.64
C ALA A 195 -11.93 -19.59 26.33
N PHE A 196 -11.68 -18.63 25.44
CA PHE A 196 -10.33 -18.24 25.05
C PHE A 196 -9.54 -17.55 26.17
N LEU A 197 -10.18 -16.68 26.97
CA LEU A 197 -9.53 -15.87 28.01
C LEU A 197 -9.49 -16.54 29.39
N LEU A 198 -10.52 -17.31 29.73
CA LEU A 198 -10.69 -17.92 31.06
C LEU A 198 -10.59 -19.45 31.04
N GLY A 199 -10.75 -20.08 29.87
CA GLY A 199 -10.72 -21.52 29.74
C GLY A 199 -9.32 -22.10 29.93
N LYS A 200 -9.28 -23.37 30.34
CA LYS A 200 -8.05 -24.15 30.41
C LYS A 200 -7.56 -24.44 29.00
N HIS A 201 -6.35 -23.98 28.68
CA HIS A 201 -5.68 -24.30 27.43
C HIS A 201 -4.98 -25.66 27.51
N SER A 202 -5.13 -26.47 26.46
CA SER A 202 -4.37 -27.70 26.25
C SER A 202 -4.07 -27.90 24.76
N SER A 203 -3.11 -28.77 24.45
CA SER A 203 -2.72 -29.07 23.07
C SER A 203 -2.48 -30.57 22.87
N GLU A 204 -2.80 -31.06 21.68
CA GLU A 204 -2.60 -32.44 21.25
C GLU A 204 -1.91 -32.48 19.87
N ILE A 205 -0.88 -33.30 19.72
CA ILE A 205 -0.25 -33.57 18.42
C ILE A 205 -0.98 -34.77 17.82
N LEU A 206 -1.58 -34.57 16.64
CA LEU A 206 -2.40 -35.59 15.97
C LEU A 206 -1.62 -36.38 14.90
N GLY A 207 -0.30 -36.14 14.80
CA GLY A 207 0.61 -36.76 13.84
C GLY A 207 0.75 -35.96 12.53
N HIS A 208 1.78 -36.25 11.72
CA HIS A 208 1.97 -35.71 10.36
C HIS A 208 1.66 -34.20 10.16
N GLY A 209 2.15 -33.32 11.05
CA GLY A 209 1.95 -31.87 10.93
C GLY A 209 0.56 -31.37 11.35
N TYR A 210 -0.29 -32.24 11.91
CA TYR A 210 -1.57 -31.90 12.51
C TYR A 210 -1.45 -31.68 14.01
N GLU A 211 -2.12 -30.65 14.51
CA GLU A 211 -2.19 -30.33 15.94
C GLU A 211 -3.55 -29.73 16.29
N ALA A 212 -4.00 -29.99 17.52
CA ALA A 212 -5.19 -29.37 18.09
C ALA A 212 -4.80 -28.52 19.30
N HIS A 213 -5.29 -27.29 19.35
CA HIS A 213 -5.27 -26.45 20.55
C HIS A 213 -6.69 -26.28 21.07
N ILE A 214 -6.90 -26.48 22.36
CA ILE A 214 -8.22 -26.67 22.97
C ILE A 214 -8.35 -25.69 24.13
N PHE A 215 -9.46 -24.95 24.16
CA PHE A 215 -9.81 -24.00 25.20
C PHE A 215 -11.13 -24.43 25.84
N GLU A 216 -11.07 -24.93 27.07
CA GLU A 216 -12.22 -25.52 27.76
C GLU A 216 -12.58 -24.76 29.03
N LEU A 217 -13.86 -24.41 29.16
CA LEU A 217 -14.46 -23.92 30.39
C LEU A 217 -15.62 -24.85 30.76
N PRO A 218 -15.35 -25.95 31.48
CA PRO A 218 -16.34 -26.98 31.78
C PRO A 218 -17.56 -26.44 32.53
N GLU A 219 -17.34 -25.48 33.43
CA GLU A 219 -18.37 -24.82 34.26
C GLU A 219 -19.50 -24.21 33.41
N GLU A 220 -19.19 -23.71 32.21
CA GLU A 220 -20.13 -23.04 31.31
C GLU A 220 -20.51 -23.90 30.08
N ASN A 221 -19.98 -25.14 30.01
CA ASN A 221 -20.07 -26.03 28.85
C ASN A 221 -19.57 -25.36 27.54
N LEU A 222 -18.47 -24.62 27.64
CA LEU A 222 -17.83 -23.96 26.49
C LEU A 222 -16.55 -24.69 26.11
N CYS A 223 -16.45 -25.05 24.82
CA CYS A 223 -15.26 -25.65 24.23
C CYS A 223 -15.00 -25.04 22.86
N LEU A 224 -13.80 -24.51 22.66
CA LEU A 224 -13.31 -24.04 21.37
C LEU A 224 -12.02 -24.79 21.06
N SER A 225 -11.88 -25.31 19.83
CA SER A 225 -10.59 -25.85 19.40
C SER A 225 -10.13 -25.32 18.05
N PHE A 226 -8.82 -25.18 17.91
CA PHE A 226 -8.12 -24.87 16.68
C PHE A 226 -7.43 -26.14 16.19
N LEU A 227 -7.93 -26.68 15.07
CA LEU A 227 -7.38 -27.86 14.43
C LEU A 227 -6.54 -27.42 13.23
N SER A 228 -5.22 -27.52 13.36
CA SER A 228 -4.26 -27.01 12.37
C SER A 228 -3.73 -28.14 11.48
N ASN A 229 -3.53 -27.83 10.21
CA ASN A 229 -2.72 -28.60 9.27
C ASN A 229 -1.56 -27.71 8.80
N ASN A 230 -0.35 -28.01 9.28
CA ASN A 230 0.84 -27.23 8.97
C ASN A 230 1.54 -27.68 7.68
N ASN A 231 1.06 -28.74 7.01
CA ASN A 231 1.62 -29.21 5.75
C ASN A 231 1.33 -28.22 4.62
N THR A 232 2.30 -27.95 3.76
CA THR A 232 2.19 -26.90 2.73
C THR A 232 1.53 -27.34 1.43
N GLY A 233 1.46 -28.65 1.16
CA GLY A 233 0.94 -29.20 -0.10
C GLY A 233 -0.13 -30.29 0.05
N GLU A 234 -0.41 -30.74 1.28
CA GLU A 234 -1.25 -31.92 1.51
C GLU A 234 -2.47 -31.56 2.35
N ASP A 235 -3.64 -31.63 1.73
CA ASP A 235 -4.90 -31.66 2.47
C ASP A 235 -5.04 -33.01 3.16
N GLY A 236 -5.79 -33.09 4.26
CA GLY A 236 -6.05 -34.39 4.86
C GLY A 236 -7.19 -34.40 5.85
N THR A 237 -7.53 -35.62 6.28
CA THR A 237 -8.56 -35.86 7.28
C THR A 237 -7.90 -36.42 8.53
N VAL A 238 -8.14 -35.78 9.66
CA VAL A 238 -7.60 -36.17 10.96
C VAL A 238 -8.73 -36.58 11.90
N ILE A 239 -8.46 -37.53 12.80
CA ILE A 239 -9.41 -37.93 13.83
C ILE A 239 -9.13 -37.07 15.07
N PHE A 240 -10.11 -36.29 15.50
CA PHE A 240 -10.05 -35.50 16.73
C PHE A 240 -11.31 -35.79 17.55
N ARG A 241 -11.13 -36.16 18.83
CA ARG A 241 -12.23 -36.58 19.73
C ARG A 241 -13.16 -37.65 19.14
N GLY A 242 -12.60 -38.58 18.36
CA GLY A 242 -13.32 -39.69 17.74
C GLY A 242 -14.06 -39.33 16.45
N GLU A 243 -14.04 -38.07 16.01
CA GLU A 243 -14.68 -37.61 14.77
C GLU A 243 -13.65 -37.26 13.70
N LYS A 244 -14.03 -37.46 12.43
CA LYS A 244 -13.18 -37.16 11.28
C LYS A 244 -13.36 -35.70 10.88
N HIS A 245 -12.27 -34.95 10.79
CA HIS A 245 -12.26 -33.57 10.32
C HIS A 245 -11.31 -33.43 9.15
N TYR A 246 -11.84 -32.95 8.04
CA TYR A 246 -11.04 -32.55 6.89
C TYR A 246 -10.44 -31.15 7.12
N VAL A 247 -9.13 -31.03 6.94
CA VAL A 247 -8.36 -29.81 7.18
C VAL A 247 -7.44 -29.57 5.98
N PRO A 248 -7.71 -28.56 5.14
CA PRO A 248 -6.87 -28.20 4.01
C PRO A 248 -5.42 -27.93 4.41
N SER A 249 -4.49 -28.10 3.47
CA SER A 249 -3.08 -27.80 3.65
C SER A 249 -2.88 -26.34 4.05
N ARG A 250 -1.97 -26.11 5.00
CA ARG A 250 -1.62 -24.79 5.54
C ARG A 250 -2.86 -24.02 5.98
N SER A 251 -3.71 -24.66 6.79
CA SER A 251 -4.94 -24.07 7.29
C SER A 251 -5.22 -24.41 8.75
N VAL A 252 -6.08 -23.62 9.38
CA VAL A 252 -6.61 -23.90 10.71
C VAL A 252 -8.14 -23.87 10.65
N SER A 253 -8.77 -24.93 11.17
CA SER A 253 -10.22 -24.99 11.39
C SER A 253 -10.55 -24.61 12.83
N ILE A 254 -11.54 -23.74 13.03
CA ILE A 254 -12.12 -23.45 14.35
C ILE A 254 -13.33 -24.37 14.56
N LEU A 255 -13.33 -25.13 15.65
CA LEU A 255 -14.42 -26.03 16.01
C LEU A 255 -15.19 -25.49 17.23
N ALA A 256 -16.45 -25.11 17.01
CA ALA A 256 -17.42 -24.78 18.04
C ALA A 256 -17.84 -26.03 18.82
N GLY A 257 -17.85 -25.95 20.15
CA GLY A 257 -18.09 -27.11 21.00
C GLY A 257 -17.01 -28.20 20.84
N CYS A 258 -15.85 -27.84 20.29
CA CYS A 258 -14.79 -28.77 19.89
C CYS A 258 -15.26 -29.91 18.96
N LYS A 259 -16.30 -29.63 18.17
CA LYS A 259 -16.95 -30.59 17.28
C LYS A 259 -17.27 -29.98 15.91
N ASN A 260 -18.02 -28.88 15.88
CA ASN A 260 -18.56 -28.35 14.64
C ASN A 260 -17.61 -27.33 14.02
N VAL A 261 -17.10 -27.60 12.81
CA VAL A 261 -16.26 -26.64 12.08
C VAL A 261 -17.10 -25.41 11.73
N VAL A 262 -16.76 -24.28 12.34
CA VAL A 262 -17.42 -22.99 12.08
C VAL A 262 -16.60 -22.10 11.16
N TYR A 263 -15.28 -22.23 11.15
CA TYR A 263 -14.41 -21.42 10.28
C TYR A 263 -13.23 -22.26 9.81
N ASN A 264 -12.73 -22.03 8.60
CA ASN A 264 -11.43 -22.52 8.17
C ASN A 264 -10.68 -21.44 7.40
N THR A 265 -9.39 -21.27 7.71
CA THR A 265 -8.60 -20.17 7.15
C THR A 265 -8.43 -20.22 5.64
N LYS A 266 -8.51 -21.40 5.01
CA LYS A 266 -8.37 -21.59 3.55
C LYS A 266 -9.71 -21.70 2.82
N ARG A 267 -10.83 -21.76 3.55
CA ARG A 267 -12.18 -21.86 2.98
C ARG A 267 -12.86 -20.50 3.06
N VAL A 268 -12.68 -19.69 2.02
CA VAL A 268 -13.28 -18.35 1.91
C VAL A 268 -14.75 -18.48 1.48
N PHE A 269 -15.65 -17.83 2.23
CA PHE A 269 -17.10 -17.82 1.97
C PHE A 269 -17.63 -16.48 1.54
N VAL A 270 -16.88 -15.43 1.84
CA VAL A 270 -17.28 -14.07 1.52
C VAL A 270 -17.14 -13.88 0.03
N GLN A 271 -18.06 -13.09 -0.55
CA GLN A 271 -17.91 -12.60 -1.91
C GLN A 271 -16.54 -11.94 -2.10
N HIS A 272 -16.09 -11.84 -3.34
CA HIS A 272 -14.92 -11.05 -3.75
C HIS A 272 -15.40 -9.79 -4.47
N ASN A 273 -14.51 -8.82 -4.67
CA ASN A 273 -14.81 -7.66 -5.50
C ASN A 273 -13.56 -7.14 -6.23
N GLU A 274 -13.80 -6.49 -7.37
CA GLU A 274 -12.77 -5.78 -8.14
C GLU A 274 -13.15 -4.30 -8.29
N ARG A 275 -12.13 -3.44 -8.47
CA ARG A 275 -12.34 -2.03 -8.76
C ARG A 275 -12.66 -1.82 -10.23
N SER A 276 -13.57 -0.89 -10.51
CA SER A 276 -13.75 -0.30 -11.83
C SER A 276 -13.65 1.22 -11.76
N TYR A 277 -13.13 1.81 -12.83
CA TYR A 277 -12.83 3.24 -12.94
C TYR A 277 -13.72 3.86 -14.00
N HIS A 278 -14.38 4.95 -13.64
CA HIS A 278 -15.41 5.57 -14.48
C HIS A 278 -15.09 7.04 -14.70
N THR A 279 -14.94 7.43 -15.96
CA THR A 279 -14.76 8.84 -16.32
C THR A 279 -16.13 9.51 -16.43
N SER A 280 -16.35 10.58 -15.67
CA SER A 280 -17.59 11.37 -15.76
C SER A 280 -17.49 12.44 -16.86
N GLU A 281 -18.55 12.60 -17.65
CA GLU A 281 -18.65 13.68 -18.64
C GLU A 281 -18.39 15.06 -18.02
N VAL A 282 -18.81 15.27 -16.77
CA VAL A 282 -18.61 16.54 -16.04
C VAL A 282 -17.14 16.88 -15.90
N THR A 283 -16.31 15.90 -15.56
CA THR A 283 -14.86 16.09 -15.35
C THR A 283 -14.06 16.20 -16.66
N SER A 284 -14.66 15.75 -17.77
CA SER A 284 -14.09 15.86 -19.12
C SER A 284 -14.50 17.15 -19.84
N LYS A 285 -15.51 17.87 -19.35
CA LYS A 285 -15.87 19.19 -19.89
C LYS A 285 -14.69 20.14 -19.74
N ASN A 286 -14.41 20.90 -20.81
CA ASN A 286 -13.34 21.89 -20.84
C ASN A 286 -11.97 21.33 -20.43
N ASN A 287 -11.59 20.14 -20.93
CA ASN A 287 -10.25 19.57 -20.80
C ASN A 287 -9.20 20.39 -21.60
N GLN A 288 -9.04 21.66 -21.23
CA GLN A 288 -8.10 22.61 -21.80
C GLN A 288 -7.03 22.90 -20.77
N TRP A 289 -5.80 22.57 -21.14
CA TRP A 289 -4.64 22.76 -20.28
C TRP A 289 -3.91 24.05 -20.65
N GLU A 290 -3.43 24.73 -19.63
CA GLU A 290 -2.45 25.81 -19.75
C GLU A 290 -1.13 25.36 -19.13
N MET A 291 -0.02 25.94 -19.60
CA MET A 291 1.32 25.63 -19.13
C MET A 291 2.12 26.87 -18.72
N TYR A 292 3.06 26.66 -17.81
CA TYR A 292 4.14 27.56 -17.44
C TYR A 292 5.43 26.74 -17.33
N SER A 293 6.42 27.04 -18.19
CA SER A 293 7.72 26.36 -18.14
C SER A 293 8.63 27.01 -17.10
N GLU A 294 9.29 26.19 -16.29
CA GLU A 294 10.27 26.65 -15.32
C GLU A 294 11.41 27.41 -16.00
N LYS A 295 11.87 28.47 -15.35
CA LYS A 295 13.03 29.21 -15.82
C LYS A 295 14.30 28.46 -15.41
N ILE A 296 15.00 27.92 -16.41
CA ILE A 296 16.31 27.29 -16.21
C ILE A 296 17.30 28.35 -15.66
N PRO A 297 17.86 28.15 -14.45
CA PRO A 297 18.73 29.14 -13.83
C PRO A 297 20.11 29.18 -14.50
N LYS A 298 20.65 30.39 -14.67
CA LYS A 298 22.05 30.57 -15.10
C LYS A 298 22.96 30.76 -13.90
N TYR A 299 24.23 30.37 -14.01
CA TYR A 299 25.23 30.54 -12.95
C TYR A 299 25.26 31.94 -12.33
N ARG A 300 25.17 32.98 -13.16
CA ARG A 300 25.16 34.38 -12.70
C ARG A 300 23.88 34.81 -11.97
N ASP A 301 22.81 34.03 -12.07
CA ASP A 301 21.52 34.31 -11.46
C ASP A 301 21.39 33.59 -10.09
N THR A 302 22.30 32.67 -9.75
CA THR A 302 22.30 31.99 -8.45
C THR A 302 22.91 32.86 -7.36
N LYS A 303 22.33 32.81 -6.15
CA LYS A 303 22.85 33.51 -4.97
C LYS A 303 23.95 32.74 -4.26
N VAL A 304 23.86 31.41 -4.26
CA VAL A 304 24.84 30.52 -3.63
C VAL A 304 25.77 30.01 -4.70
N ARG A 305 27.08 30.25 -4.54
CA ARG A 305 28.13 29.83 -5.46
C ARG A 305 29.33 29.31 -4.70
N MET A 306 29.84 28.16 -5.13
CA MET A 306 31.00 27.50 -4.54
C MET A 306 31.89 26.94 -5.64
N LYS A 307 33.12 26.52 -5.32
CA LYS A 307 34.01 25.89 -6.30
C LYS A 307 33.52 24.51 -6.74
N GLU A 308 32.82 23.81 -5.85
CA GLU A 308 32.34 22.44 -6.00
C GLU A 308 30.81 22.37 -5.80
N PRO A 309 30.13 21.31 -6.28
CA PRO A 309 28.72 21.07 -6.00
C PRO A 309 28.44 20.90 -4.50
N LEU A 310 27.39 21.52 -4.00
CA LEU A 310 26.95 21.41 -2.61
C LEU A 310 26.01 20.21 -2.40
N GLU A 311 26.07 19.60 -1.21
CA GLU A 311 25.20 18.49 -0.81
C GLU A 311 23.72 18.91 -0.73
N GLN A 312 22.84 18.10 -1.33
CA GLN A 312 21.46 18.48 -1.63
C GLN A 312 20.58 18.66 -0.39
N PHE A 313 20.57 17.71 0.56
CA PHE A 313 19.69 17.83 1.74
C PHE A 313 20.04 19.04 2.59
N ASN A 314 21.32 19.38 2.68
CA ASN A 314 21.80 20.55 3.40
C ASN A 314 21.36 21.86 2.71
N GLN A 315 21.28 21.89 1.38
CA GLN A 315 20.81 23.08 0.65
C GLN A 315 19.28 23.21 0.68
N THR A 316 18.53 22.12 0.52
CA THR A 316 17.07 22.18 0.45
C THR A 316 16.40 22.19 1.81
N LYS A 317 17.07 21.65 2.86
CA LYS A 317 16.49 21.46 4.20
C LYS A 317 15.14 20.74 4.19
N ASP A 318 14.93 19.87 3.19
CA ASP A 318 13.65 19.22 2.88
C ASP A 318 12.47 20.16 2.58
N ALA A 319 12.71 21.46 2.40
CA ALA A 319 11.66 22.41 2.03
C ALA A 319 11.20 22.23 0.57
N SER A 320 12.03 21.60 -0.27
CA SER A 320 11.71 21.19 -1.63
C SER A 320 12.47 19.90 -1.96
N ASP A 321 11.93 19.12 -2.90
CA ASP A 321 12.61 17.98 -3.50
C ASP A 321 13.76 18.41 -4.42
N TYR A 322 13.76 19.66 -4.86
CA TYR A 322 14.48 20.13 -6.02
C TYR A 322 15.69 21.01 -5.66
N LEU A 323 16.83 20.70 -6.29
CA LEU A 323 18.02 21.54 -6.27
C LEU A 323 18.61 21.67 -7.67
N TRP A 324 18.69 22.91 -8.14
CA TRP A 324 19.39 23.26 -9.36
C TRP A 324 20.88 23.40 -9.10
N TYR A 325 21.68 22.75 -9.94
CA TYR A 325 23.11 22.93 -10.08
C TYR A 325 23.41 23.53 -11.45
N THR A 326 24.22 24.58 -11.51
CA THR A 326 24.61 25.19 -12.78
C THR A 326 26.10 25.49 -12.80
N THR A 327 26.74 25.21 -13.93
CA THR A 327 28.14 25.54 -14.18
C THR A 327 28.33 25.95 -15.64
N SER A 328 29.49 26.52 -15.95
CA SER A 328 29.86 26.89 -17.31
C SER A 328 31.35 26.67 -17.55
N PHE A 329 31.69 26.27 -18.76
CA PHE A 329 33.07 26.06 -19.18
C PHE A 329 33.23 26.53 -20.63
N ARG A 330 34.47 26.80 -21.02
CA ARG A 330 34.79 27.29 -22.36
C ARG A 330 35.54 26.21 -23.14
N LEU A 331 35.15 26.02 -24.40
CA LEU A 331 35.83 25.15 -25.34
C LEU A 331 36.35 25.96 -26.52
N GLU A 332 37.51 25.61 -27.03
CA GLU A 332 38.07 26.12 -28.28
C GLU A 332 37.77 25.13 -29.43
N SER A 333 38.08 25.51 -30.67
CA SER A 333 37.79 24.67 -31.85
C SER A 333 38.43 23.29 -31.75
N ASP A 334 39.64 23.23 -31.21
CA ASP A 334 40.46 22.02 -31.19
C ASP A 334 40.02 21.04 -30.09
N ASP A 335 39.22 21.50 -29.11
CA ASP A 335 38.64 20.64 -28.07
C ASP A 335 37.53 19.74 -28.62
N LEU A 336 36.76 20.22 -29.60
CA LEU A 336 35.56 19.53 -30.08
C LEU A 336 35.88 18.47 -31.15
N PRO A 337 35.20 17.32 -31.15
CA PRO A 337 35.37 16.31 -32.18
C PRO A 337 35.22 16.88 -33.60
N PHE A 338 36.22 16.64 -34.46
CA PHE A 338 36.18 17.06 -35.87
C PHE A 338 35.10 16.32 -36.68
N ARG A 339 34.63 15.18 -36.15
CA ARG A 339 33.60 14.32 -36.73
C ARG A 339 32.24 14.65 -36.13
N ASN A 340 31.31 15.09 -36.96
CA ASN A 340 29.96 15.48 -36.54
C ASN A 340 29.10 14.32 -35.97
N ASP A 341 29.50 13.06 -36.22
CA ASP A 341 28.81 11.90 -35.66
C ASP A 341 29.28 11.54 -34.23
N ILE A 342 30.37 12.15 -33.75
CA ILE A 342 30.87 11.99 -32.38
C ILE A 342 30.34 13.16 -31.54
N ARG A 343 29.51 12.84 -30.55
CA ARG A 343 29.01 13.83 -29.58
C ARG A 343 29.69 13.64 -28.23
N PRO A 344 30.22 14.71 -27.62
CA PRO A 344 30.67 14.66 -26.23
C PRO A 344 29.55 14.18 -25.30
N VAL A 345 29.94 13.54 -24.20
CA VAL A 345 29.00 12.97 -23.22
C VAL A 345 29.14 13.70 -21.90
N LEU A 346 28.03 14.23 -21.39
CA LEU A 346 27.94 14.71 -20.02
C LEU A 346 27.73 13.50 -19.11
N GLN A 347 28.71 13.25 -18.26
CA GLN A 347 28.71 12.16 -17.28
C GLN A 347 28.63 12.75 -15.87
N VAL A 348 27.60 12.38 -15.10
CA VAL A 348 27.42 12.84 -13.72
C VAL A 348 27.13 11.66 -12.82
N LYS A 349 27.99 11.44 -11.83
CA LYS A 349 27.74 10.48 -10.75
C LYS A 349 26.96 11.18 -9.65
N SER A 350 25.81 10.65 -9.27
CA SER A 350 24.92 11.27 -8.29
C SER A 350 24.42 10.28 -7.24
N SER A 351 24.28 10.76 -6.00
CA SER A 351 23.58 10.09 -4.90
C SER A 351 22.17 10.64 -4.69
N ALA A 352 21.69 11.49 -5.60
CA ALA A 352 20.27 11.85 -5.70
C ALA A 352 19.40 10.65 -6.08
N HIS A 353 18.08 10.85 -6.04
CA HIS A 353 17.14 9.82 -6.45
C HIS A 353 16.84 9.89 -7.96
N SER A 354 16.79 11.11 -8.52
CA SER A 354 16.68 11.36 -9.95
C SER A 354 17.37 12.67 -10.32
N MET A 355 17.69 12.82 -11.61
CA MET A 355 18.25 14.03 -12.19
C MET A 355 17.81 14.19 -13.63
N MET A 356 17.51 15.42 -14.01
CA MET A 356 17.46 15.84 -15.41
C MET A 356 18.58 16.82 -15.73
N GLY A 357 18.98 16.86 -16.99
CA GLY A 357 20.02 17.77 -17.46
C GLY A 357 19.61 18.63 -18.63
N PHE A 358 20.25 19.79 -18.71
CA PHE A 358 20.22 20.72 -19.82
C PHE A 358 21.64 21.13 -20.20
N ALA A 359 21.88 21.22 -21.50
CA ALA A 359 23.11 21.78 -22.07
C ALA A 359 22.72 22.91 -23.02
N ASN A 360 23.27 24.10 -22.81
CA ASN A 360 23.00 25.28 -23.64
C ASN A 360 21.49 25.56 -23.81
N ASP A 361 20.73 25.52 -22.71
CA ASP A 361 19.28 25.70 -22.64
C ASP A 361 18.43 24.58 -23.30
N ALA A 362 19.06 23.56 -23.91
CA ALA A 362 18.38 22.39 -24.47
C ALA A 362 18.32 21.23 -23.46
N PHE A 363 17.16 20.58 -23.36
CA PHE A 363 16.98 19.36 -22.55
C PHE A 363 17.76 18.19 -23.15
N VAL A 364 18.55 17.48 -22.34
CA VAL A 364 19.41 16.38 -22.81
C VAL A 364 18.99 15.00 -22.30
N GLY A 365 18.15 14.94 -21.24
CA GLY A 365 17.56 13.71 -20.73
C GLY A 365 17.55 13.62 -19.21
N CYS A 366 17.14 12.44 -18.74
CA CYS A 366 17.03 12.10 -17.32
C CYS A 366 17.81 10.82 -16.98
N ALA A 367 18.15 10.66 -15.69
CA ALA A 367 18.65 9.43 -15.09
C ALA A 367 18.16 9.32 -13.64
N ARG A 368 18.13 8.09 -13.10
CA ARG A 368 17.57 7.81 -11.78
C ARG A 368 18.20 6.59 -11.12
N GLY A 369 18.08 6.51 -9.80
CA GLY A 369 18.38 5.31 -9.01
C GLY A 369 17.14 4.45 -8.75
N SER A 370 17.26 3.58 -7.74
CA SER A 370 16.19 2.75 -7.18
C SER A 370 16.24 2.68 -5.66
N LYS A 371 15.22 2.09 -5.02
CA LYS A 371 15.24 1.85 -3.56
C LYS A 371 16.42 0.95 -3.15
N GLN A 372 16.80 -0.01 -3.98
CA GLN A 372 17.89 -0.96 -3.73
C GLN A 372 19.26 -0.37 -4.10
N VAL A 373 19.36 0.34 -5.22
CA VAL A 373 20.59 0.96 -5.73
C VAL A 373 20.37 2.46 -5.86
N LYS A 374 20.66 3.20 -4.78
CA LYS A 374 20.24 4.60 -4.64
C LYS A 374 20.96 5.56 -5.57
N GLY A 375 22.27 5.37 -5.78
CA GLY A 375 23.06 6.22 -6.67
C GLY A 375 22.95 5.79 -8.13
N PHE A 376 23.26 6.71 -9.05
CA PHE A 376 23.20 6.45 -10.48
C PHE A 376 24.25 7.26 -11.23
N MET A 377 24.45 6.87 -12.49
CA MET A 377 25.24 7.59 -13.49
C MET A 377 24.29 8.21 -14.50
N PHE A 378 24.36 9.54 -14.62
CA PHE A 378 23.73 10.28 -15.70
C PHE A 378 24.73 10.37 -16.85
N GLU A 379 24.43 9.71 -17.97
CA GLU A 379 25.30 9.71 -19.15
C GLU A 379 24.46 10.06 -20.37
N LYS A 380 24.61 11.29 -20.87
CA LYS A 380 23.86 11.78 -22.03
C LYS A 380 24.78 12.47 -23.03
N PRO A 381 24.67 12.17 -24.34
CA PRO A 381 25.28 12.97 -25.38
C PRO A 381 24.77 14.41 -25.30
N VAL A 382 25.67 15.38 -25.46
CA VAL A 382 25.34 16.81 -25.37
C VAL A 382 25.87 17.57 -26.58
N ASP A 383 25.08 18.52 -27.05
CA ASP A 383 25.47 19.39 -28.16
C ASP A 383 26.23 20.61 -27.58
N LEU A 384 27.55 20.59 -27.72
CA LEU A 384 28.47 21.64 -27.27
C LEU A 384 28.92 22.50 -28.45
N LYS A 385 29.34 23.73 -28.15
CA LYS A 385 29.81 24.71 -29.13
C LYS A 385 31.16 25.31 -28.76
N VAL A 386 31.86 25.85 -29.75
CA VAL A 386 33.03 26.70 -29.50
C VAL A 386 32.59 27.93 -28.69
N GLY A 387 33.41 28.30 -27.71
CA GLY A 387 33.11 29.33 -26.73
C GLY A 387 32.50 28.78 -25.44
N VAL A 388 31.68 29.60 -24.78
CA VAL A 388 31.10 29.27 -23.47
C VAL A 388 29.90 28.34 -23.62
N ASN A 389 29.95 27.23 -22.89
CA ASN A 389 28.88 26.26 -22.75
C ASN A 389 28.32 26.31 -21.33
N HIS A 390 27.02 26.04 -21.21
CA HIS A 390 26.32 26.00 -19.94
C HIS A 390 25.75 24.61 -19.70
N VAL A 391 25.98 24.09 -18.50
CA VAL A 391 25.34 22.86 -18.01
C VAL A 391 24.48 23.22 -16.81
N VAL A 392 23.24 22.74 -16.84
CA VAL A 392 22.28 22.92 -15.74
C VAL A 392 21.67 21.55 -15.44
N LEU A 393 21.69 21.17 -14.17
CA LEU A 393 21.18 19.89 -13.67
C LEU A 393 20.14 20.18 -12.61
N LEU A 394 18.94 19.62 -12.76
CA LEU A 394 17.93 19.62 -11.71
C LEU A 394 17.97 18.26 -11.02
N SER A 395 18.46 18.26 -9.79
CA SER A 395 18.53 17.08 -8.94
C SER A 395 17.26 16.99 -8.10
N SER A 396 16.66 15.80 -8.01
CA SER A 396 15.43 15.59 -7.24
C SER A 396 15.57 14.48 -6.19
N THR A 397 15.02 14.74 -4.99
CA THR A 397 14.85 13.73 -3.94
C THR A 397 13.40 13.23 -3.91
N MET A 398 13.20 11.96 -3.55
CA MET A 398 11.89 11.30 -3.51
C MET A 398 11.61 10.80 -2.09
N GLY A 399 11.75 11.70 -1.10
CA GLY A 399 11.64 11.39 0.33
C GLY A 399 12.97 11.02 1.00
N MET A 400 12.97 11.05 2.34
CA MET A 400 14.15 10.72 3.17
C MET A 400 14.21 9.23 3.54
N LYS A 401 15.40 8.74 3.88
CA LYS A 401 15.59 7.38 4.42
C LYS A 401 14.85 7.25 5.76
N ASP A 402 14.15 6.13 5.94
CA ASP A 402 13.21 5.88 7.04
C ASP A 402 13.59 4.68 7.93
N SER A 403 14.62 3.92 7.57
CA SER A 403 15.12 2.77 8.34
C SER A 403 16.65 2.56 8.20
N GLY A 404 17.28 1.94 9.21
CA GLY A 404 18.72 1.68 9.30
C GLY A 404 19.45 2.54 10.33
N GLY A 405 20.70 2.22 10.68
CA GLY A 405 21.44 2.89 11.76
C GLY A 405 21.91 4.32 11.45
N GLU A 406 22.19 4.61 10.17
CA GLU A 406 22.81 5.87 9.73
C GLU A 406 21.79 6.78 9.02
N LEU A 407 20.63 7.06 9.65
CA LEU A 407 19.61 7.90 9.03
C LEU A 407 20.06 9.36 8.89
N ALA A 408 20.76 9.89 9.90
CA ALA A 408 21.19 11.29 9.94
C ALA A 408 22.40 11.60 9.04
N GLU A 409 23.10 10.58 8.55
CA GLU A 409 24.35 10.72 7.78
C GLU A 409 24.14 10.63 6.27
N VAL A 410 22.92 10.35 5.82
CA VAL A 410 22.61 10.21 4.39
C VAL A 410 22.84 11.53 3.67
N LYS A 411 23.72 11.50 2.67
CA LYS A 411 23.99 12.62 1.75
C LYS A 411 23.38 12.35 0.38
N SER A 412 23.10 13.43 -0.34
CA SER A 412 22.52 13.38 -1.68
C SER A 412 23.10 14.48 -2.58
N GLY A 413 22.96 14.32 -3.91
CA GLY A 413 23.44 15.26 -4.92
C GLY A 413 24.66 14.78 -5.71
N ILE A 414 25.26 15.71 -6.47
CA ILE A 414 26.38 15.44 -7.38
C ILE A 414 27.63 15.02 -6.62
N GLN A 415 28.24 13.90 -7.03
CA GLN A 415 29.50 13.39 -6.50
C GLN A 415 30.66 13.63 -7.47
N GLU A 416 30.38 13.61 -8.77
CA GLU A 416 31.35 13.82 -9.85
C GLU A 416 30.62 14.32 -11.10
N CYS A 417 31.26 15.20 -11.88
CA CYS A 417 30.71 15.72 -13.13
C CYS A 417 31.82 15.90 -14.18
N LEU A 418 31.72 15.20 -15.31
CA LEU A 418 32.74 15.16 -16.36
C LEU A 418 32.11 15.42 -17.74
N ILE A 419 32.90 15.98 -18.66
CA ILE A 419 32.63 15.96 -20.10
C ILE A 419 33.61 15.00 -20.76
N GLN A 420 33.09 13.95 -21.36
CA GLN A 420 33.87 12.93 -22.06
C GLN A 420 33.80 13.13 -23.58
N GLY A 421 34.77 12.56 -24.29
CA GLY A 421 34.77 12.54 -25.75
C GLY A 421 35.16 13.86 -26.40
N LEU A 422 35.94 14.71 -25.71
CA LEU A 422 36.65 15.84 -26.32
C LEU A 422 37.97 15.34 -26.92
N ASN A 423 38.51 16.06 -27.91
CA ASN A 423 39.82 15.72 -28.48
C ASN A 423 40.96 15.90 -27.47
N THR A 424 40.79 16.82 -26.52
CA THR A 424 41.72 17.09 -25.41
C THR A 424 41.57 16.11 -24.24
N GLY A 425 40.69 15.11 -24.36
CA GLY A 425 40.45 14.07 -23.36
C GLY A 425 39.17 14.30 -22.58
N THR A 426 39.18 13.94 -21.29
CA THR A 426 38.06 14.17 -20.39
C THR A 426 38.26 15.47 -19.63
N LEU A 427 37.26 16.35 -19.68
CA LEU A 427 37.22 17.58 -18.90
C LEU A 427 36.50 17.32 -17.58
N ASP A 428 37.20 17.51 -16.46
CA ASP A 428 36.64 17.42 -15.11
C ASP A 428 36.01 18.76 -14.70
N LEU A 429 34.71 18.72 -14.36
CA LEU A 429 33.94 19.89 -13.93
C LEU A 429 33.70 19.93 -12.41
N GLN A 430 34.27 19.00 -11.63
CA GLN A 430 34.04 18.92 -10.19
C GLN A 430 34.44 20.22 -9.48
N VAL A 431 35.59 20.79 -9.84
CA VAL A 431 36.10 22.07 -9.29
C VAL A 431 36.03 23.19 -10.34
N ASN A 432 34.86 23.40 -10.95
CA ASN A 432 34.66 24.35 -12.06
C ASN A 432 33.86 25.62 -11.69
N GLY A 433 33.46 25.76 -10.43
CA GLY A 433 32.53 26.81 -10.01
C GLY A 433 31.08 26.42 -10.29
N TRP A 434 30.30 26.34 -9.22
CA TRP A 434 28.94 25.81 -9.21
C TRP A 434 27.97 26.79 -8.53
N GLY A 435 26.91 27.12 -9.26
CA GLY A 435 25.78 27.88 -8.77
C GLY A 435 24.68 26.94 -8.30
N HIS A 436 24.03 27.30 -7.20
CA HIS A 436 22.98 26.49 -6.57
C HIS A 436 21.71 27.31 -6.35
N LYS A 437 20.56 26.71 -6.68
CA LYS A 437 19.22 27.27 -6.38
C LYS A 437 18.32 26.14 -5.87
N ALA A 438 17.96 26.19 -4.59
CA ALA A 438 16.94 25.30 -4.03
C ALA A 438 15.55 25.71 -4.53
N ALA A 439 14.67 24.72 -4.67
CA ALA A 439 13.29 24.86 -5.13
C ALA A 439 13.08 25.32 -6.59
N LEU A 440 11.87 25.07 -7.07
CA LEU A 440 11.35 25.54 -8.34
C LEU A 440 10.78 26.94 -8.19
N GLU A 441 10.77 27.74 -9.26
CA GLU A 441 10.14 29.07 -9.21
C GLU A 441 8.63 28.98 -8.98
N GLY A 442 7.97 27.96 -9.52
CA GLY A 442 6.56 27.67 -9.26
C GLY A 442 6.26 27.29 -7.81
N GLU A 443 7.20 26.65 -7.12
CA GLU A 443 7.09 26.39 -5.68
C GLU A 443 7.18 27.70 -4.89
N ASP A 444 8.20 28.52 -5.14
CA ASP A 444 8.41 29.82 -4.47
C ASP A 444 7.21 30.77 -4.64
N LYS A 445 6.56 30.71 -5.82
CA LYS A 445 5.37 31.52 -6.13
C LYS A 445 4.06 30.87 -5.68
N GLU A 446 4.10 29.61 -5.24
CA GLU A 446 2.94 28.80 -4.85
C GLU A 446 1.88 28.72 -5.96
N ILE A 447 2.30 28.56 -7.23
CA ILE A 447 1.40 28.63 -8.39
C ILE A 447 0.38 27.50 -8.47
N TYR A 448 0.52 26.49 -7.62
CA TYR A 448 -0.45 25.43 -7.37
C TYR A 448 -1.65 25.85 -6.52
N SER A 449 -1.63 27.07 -5.95
CA SER A 449 -2.72 27.63 -5.15
C SER A 449 -3.49 28.73 -5.90
N GLU A 450 -4.74 28.99 -5.50
CA GLU A 450 -5.55 30.09 -6.05
C GLU A 450 -4.89 31.46 -5.90
N LYS A 451 -4.10 31.67 -4.84
CA LYS A 451 -3.39 32.93 -4.61
C LYS A 451 -2.15 33.07 -5.50
N GLY A 452 -1.48 31.95 -5.79
CA GLY A 452 -0.23 31.94 -6.55
C GLY A 452 -0.42 31.80 -8.05
N VAL A 453 -1.52 31.20 -8.51
CA VAL A 453 -1.75 30.90 -9.93
C VAL A 453 -1.66 32.15 -10.81
N GLY A 454 -2.08 33.32 -10.32
CA GLY A 454 -2.00 34.59 -11.06
C GLY A 454 -0.61 35.25 -11.11
N LYS A 455 0.41 34.70 -10.42
CA LYS A 455 1.76 35.30 -10.34
C LYS A 455 2.64 34.97 -11.55
N VAL A 456 2.17 34.16 -12.48
CA VAL A 456 2.85 33.78 -13.71
C VAL A 456 1.92 33.93 -14.90
N GLN A 457 2.50 34.10 -16.08
CA GLN A 457 1.75 34.12 -17.33
C GLN A 457 1.61 32.68 -17.84
N TRP A 458 0.38 32.18 -17.81
CA TRP A 458 0.02 30.90 -18.40
C TRP A 458 -0.23 31.05 -19.90
N LYS A 459 0.09 30.02 -20.67
CA LYS A 459 -0.18 29.93 -22.10
C LYS A 459 -0.83 28.58 -22.43
N PRO A 460 -1.47 28.41 -23.60
CA PRO A 460 -1.98 27.09 -24.00
C PRO A 460 -0.91 26.00 -23.89
N ALA A 461 -1.27 24.84 -23.34
CA ALA A 461 -0.34 23.75 -23.09
C ALA A 461 0.16 23.09 -24.37
N GLU A 462 1.43 22.70 -24.34
CA GLU A 462 2.08 21.84 -25.33
C GLU A 462 2.50 20.55 -24.64
N ASN A 463 2.37 19.41 -25.31
CA ASN A 463 2.79 18.11 -24.77
C ASN A 463 4.32 17.95 -24.83
N GLY A 464 4.87 17.10 -23.94
CA GLY A 464 6.28 16.70 -24.02
C GLY A 464 7.25 17.83 -23.71
N ARG A 465 7.01 18.56 -22.63
CA ARG A 465 7.90 19.64 -22.15
C ARG A 465 8.38 19.35 -20.73
N ALA A 466 9.69 19.23 -20.57
CA ALA A 466 10.37 19.08 -19.27
C ALA A 466 10.24 20.31 -18.38
N ALA A 467 10.33 20.08 -17.07
CA ALA A 467 10.25 21.09 -16.02
C ALA A 467 9.12 22.10 -16.26
N THR A 468 7.90 21.62 -16.40
CA THR A 468 6.74 22.43 -16.79
C THR A 468 5.59 22.21 -15.82
N TRP A 469 4.97 23.32 -15.42
CA TRP A 469 3.72 23.30 -14.68
C TRP A 469 2.56 23.33 -15.66
N TYR A 470 1.58 22.47 -15.43
CA TYR A 470 0.31 22.44 -16.15
C TYR A 470 -0.82 22.73 -15.19
N LYS A 471 -1.86 23.42 -15.67
CA LYS A 471 -3.09 23.56 -14.92
C LYS A 471 -4.33 23.39 -15.81
N ARG A 472 -5.43 23.00 -15.18
CA ARG A 472 -6.78 23.12 -15.72
C ARG A 472 -7.79 23.25 -14.59
N TYR A 473 -9.04 23.53 -14.94
CA TYR A 473 -10.17 23.50 -14.02
C TYR A 473 -11.09 22.33 -14.34
N PHE A 474 -11.73 21.76 -13.32
CA PHE A 474 -12.76 20.73 -13.48
C PHE A 474 -13.82 20.81 -12.38
N ASP A 475 -15.04 20.36 -12.68
CA ASP A 475 -16.12 20.27 -11.68
C ASP A 475 -16.07 18.93 -10.95
N GLU A 476 -16.55 18.89 -9.71
CA GLU A 476 -16.59 17.65 -8.91
C GLU A 476 -17.46 16.60 -9.61
N PRO A 477 -17.01 15.33 -9.73
CA PRO A 477 -17.85 14.27 -10.28
C PRO A 477 -19.04 13.96 -9.38
N ASP A 478 -20.17 13.56 -9.96
CA ASP A 478 -21.38 13.21 -9.22
C ASP A 478 -21.18 12.04 -8.23
N GLY A 479 -22.05 11.96 -7.23
CA GLY A 479 -22.08 10.87 -6.24
C GLY A 479 -20.99 10.97 -5.17
N ASP A 480 -20.89 9.93 -4.35
CA ASP A 480 -19.97 9.87 -3.19
C ASP A 480 -18.77 8.94 -3.40
N ASP A 481 -18.66 8.34 -4.59
CA ASP A 481 -17.58 7.40 -4.91
C ASP A 481 -16.20 8.08 -4.81
N PRO A 482 -15.14 7.38 -4.36
CA PRO A 482 -13.80 7.95 -4.31
C PRO A 482 -13.33 8.49 -5.68
N VAL A 483 -12.54 9.57 -5.66
CA VAL A 483 -12.02 10.22 -6.86
C VAL A 483 -10.53 9.92 -7.01
N VAL A 484 -10.10 9.67 -8.26
CA VAL A 484 -8.69 9.45 -8.63
C VAL A 484 -8.31 10.21 -9.88
N LEU A 485 -7.01 10.44 -10.05
CA LEU A 485 -6.41 10.88 -11.30
C LEU A 485 -5.70 9.70 -11.98
N ASP A 486 -6.03 9.46 -13.24
CA ASP A 486 -5.21 8.63 -14.12
C ASP A 486 -4.11 9.47 -14.74
N MET A 487 -2.88 9.16 -14.32
CA MET A 487 -1.66 9.84 -14.75
C MET A 487 -0.87 8.99 -15.76
N SER A 488 -1.45 7.96 -16.36
CA SER A 488 -0.77 7.03 -17.28
C SER A 488 -0.09 7.70 -18.49
N SER A 489 -0.54 8.90 -18.85
CA SER A 489 -0.01 9.76 -19.92
C SER A 489 1.15 10.67 -19.49
N MET A 490 1.43 10.73 -18.19
CA MET A 490 2.45 11.57 -17.57
C MET A 490 3.68 10.74 -17.19
N ASP A 491 4.76 11.41 -16.78
CA ASP A 491 6.02 10.74 -16.46
C ASP A 491 6.39 10.85 -14.98
N LYS A 492 6.77 12.03 -14.48
CA LYS A 492 7.17 12.23 -13.08
C LYS A 492 6.85 13.64 -12.59
N GLY A 493 6.46 13.77 -11.32
CA GLY A 493 6.41 15.09 -10.68
C GLY A 493 5.48 15.15 -9.48
N MET A 494 4.73 16.24 -9.33
CA MET A 494 3.83 16.50 -8.20
C MET A 494 2.44 16.94 -8.64
N ILE A 495 1.42 16.54 -7.88
CA ILE A 495 0.01 16.83 -8.13
C ILE A 495 -0.56 17.68 -7.01
N PHE A 496 -1.33 18.69 -7.38
CA PHE A 496 -2.06 19.56 -6.46
C PHE A 496 -3.51 19.76 -6.91
N VAL A 497 -4.44 19.76 -5.96
CA VAL A 497 -5.85 20.09 -6.17
C VAL A 497 -6.25 21.18 -5.19
N ASN A 498 -6.68 22.34 -5.69
CA ASN A 498 -7.06 23.50 -4.88
C ASN A 498 -5.96 23.97 -3.90
N GLY A 499 -4.69 23.77 -4.24
CA GLY A 499 -3.54 24.06 -3.38
C GLY A 499 -3.12 22.91 -2.46
N GLU A 500 -3.94 21.87 -2.30
CA GLU A 500 -3.63 20.69 -1.50
C GLU A 500 -2.76 19.71 -2.28
N GLY A 501 -1.66 19.25 -1.67
CA GLY A 501 -0.74 18.30 -2.30
C GLY A 501 -1.31 16.89 -2.31
N VAL A 502 -1.74 16.41 -3.48
CA VAL A 502 -2.21 15.02 -3.67
C VAL A 502 -1.06 14.03 -3.50
N GLY A 503 0.11 14.36 -4.02
CA GLY A 503 1.29 13.51 -3.87
C GLY A 503 2.28 13.65 -5.01
N ARG A 504 3.37 12.90 -4.89
CA ARG A 504 4.31 12.68 -5.99
C ARG A 504 3.74 11.65 -6.97
N TYR A 505 4.09 11.73 -8.24
CA TYR A 505 3.85 10.66 -9.21
C TYR A 505 5.13 10.31 -9.95
N TRP A 506 5.25 9.04 -10.35
CA TRP A 506 6.40 8.55 -11.12
C TRP A 506 6.02 7.36 -11.99
N VAL A 507 5.24 7.65 -13.03
CA VAL A 507 4.68 6.68 -13.99
C VAL A 507 5.75 6.20 -14.98
N SER A 508 6.74 7.03 -15.30
CA SER A 508 7.89 6.63 -16.14
C SER A 508 8.77 5.57 -15.47
N TYR A 509 8.69 5.40 -14.14
CA TYR A 509 9.33 4.31 -13.43
C TYR A 509 8.54 3.00 -13.59
N ARG A 510 8.90 2.25 -14.63
CA ARG A 510 8.32 0.93 -14.93
C ARG A 510 8.89 -0.18 -14.05
N THR A 511 8.03 -1.13 -13.71
CA THR A 511 8.38 -2.40 -13.08
C THR A 511 9.10 -3.33 -14.08
N LEU A 512 9.57 -4.49 -13.61
CA LEU A 512 10.12 -5.54 -14.49
C LEU A 512 9.10 -6.06 -15.53
N ALA A 513 7.80 -5.84 -15.32
CA ALA A 513 6.74 -6.23 -16.24
C ALA A 513 6.38 -5.12 -17.25
N GLY A 514 7.08 -3.99 -17.24
CA GLY A 514 6.84 -2.87 -18.16
C GLY A 514 5.66 -1.95 -17.78
N THR A 515 4.98 -2.21 -16.67
CA THR A 515 3.87 -1.39 -16.16
C THR A 515 4.35 -0.39 -15.11
N PRO A 516 3.69 0.75 -14.91
CA PRO A 516 4.05 1.68 -13.84
C PRO A 516 3.71 1.08 -12.47
N SER A 517 4.48 1.41 -11.44
CA SER A 517 4.14 0.94 -10.09
C SER A 517 2.84 1.54 -9.56
N GLN A 518 2.53 2.78 -9.94
CA GLN A 518 1.28 3.48 -9.65
C GLN A 518 0.95 4.43 -10.80
N ALA A 519 -0.25 4.30 -11.36
CA ALA A 519 -0.78 5.21 -12.39
C ALA A 519 -1.97 6.03 -11.89
N LEU A 520 -2.67 5.52 -10.87
CA LEU A 520 -3.87 6.13 -10.30
C LEU A 520 -3.53 6.79 -8.96
N TYR A 521 -3.95 8.03 -8.78
CA TYR A 521 -3.60 8.85 -7.61
C TYR A 521 -4.87 9.39 -6.93
N HIS A 522 -5.03 9.10 -5.64
CA HIS A 522 -6.24 9.46 -4.89
C HIS A 522 -6.42 10.97 -4.72
N ILE A 523 -7.61 11.49 -5.03
CA ILE A 523 -8.06 12.80 -4.57
C ILE A 523 -9.12 12.60 -3.47
N PRO A 524 -8.83 13.00 -2.22
CA PRO A 524 -9.85 13.05 -1.17
C PRO A 524 -11.00 13.96 -1.59
N ARG A 525 -12.24 13.47 -1.52
CA ARG A 525 -13.45 14.28 -1.75
C ARG A 525 -13.43 15.62 -1.00
N PRO A 526 -12.96 15.72 0.27
CA PRO A 526 -12.85 17.01 0.96
C PRO A 526 -11.88 18.02 0.34
N PHE A 527 -11.00 17.62 -0.59
CA PHE A 527 -10.17 18.57 -1.34
C PHE A 527 -10.97 19.28 -2.45
N LEU A 528 -12.15 18.77 -2.79
CA LEU A 528 -12.97 19.27 -3.90
C LEU A 528 -13.99 20.31 -3.42
N LYS A 529 -14.21 21.28 -4.30
CA LYS A 529 -15.36 22.18 -4.33
C LYS A 529 -16.35 21.63 -5.36
N SER A 530 -17.62 22.02 -5.27
CA SER A 530 -18.63 21.60 -6.26
C SER A 530 -18.28 21.96 -7.72
N LYS A 531 -17.59 23.08 -7.94
CA LYS A 531 -17.18 23.57 -9.27
C LYS A 531 -15.81 24.22 -9.25
N ASP A 532 -15.24 24.35 -10.44
CA ASP A 532 -14.00 25.11 -10.69
C ASP A 532 -12.85 24.69 -9.76
N ASN A 533 -12.63 23.37 -9.63
CA ASN A 533 -11.48 22.83 -8.92
C ASN A 533 -10.21 23.07 -9.73
N LEU A 534 -9.23 23.74 -9.12
CA LEU A 534 -7.93 24.00 -9.73
C LEU A 534 -7.06 22.74 -9.62
N LEU A 535 -6.82 22.06 -10.74
CA LEU A 535 -5.84 20.98 -10.84
C LEU A 535 -4.53 21.56 -11.36
N VAL A 536 -3.44 21.41 -10.59
CA VAL A 536 -2.09 21.80 -11.01
C VAL A 536 -1.15 20.61 -10.91
N VAL A 537 -0.36 20.39 -11.96
CA VAL A 537 0.63 19.33 -12.05
C VAL A 537 1.97 19.95 -12.39
N PHE A 538 2.99 19.69 -11.57
CA PHE A 538 4.37 19.90 -12.00
C PHE A 538 4.83 18.61 -12.70
N GLU A 539 5.17 18.71 -13.98
CA GLU A 539 5.78 17.64 -14.79
C GLU A 539 7.29 17.89 -14.92
N GLU A 540 8.06 16.97 -14.37
CA GLU A 540 9.50 16.99 -14.35
C GLU A 540 10.06 16.57 -15.72
N GLU A 541 9.48 15.54 -16.33
CA GLU A 541 9.96 14.88 -17.56
C GLU A 541 9.07 15.26 -18.76
N MET A 542 8.63 14.32 -19.61
CA MET A 542 8.06 14.65 -20.92
C MET A 542 6.59 14.19 -21.06
N GLY A 543 5.85 14.23 -19.95
CA GLY A 543 4.44 13.85 -19.86
C GLY A 543 3.50 14.66 -20.77
N LYS A 544 2.29 14.12 -20.97
CA LYS A 544 1.25 14.66 -21.84
C LYS A 544 -0.04 14.94 -21.05
N PRO A 545 -0.30 16.20 -20.64
CA PRO A 545 -1.41 16.52 -19.74
C PRO A 545 -2.80 16.25 -20.32
N ASP A 546 -2.94 16.28 -21.65
CA ASP A 546 -4.21 16.01 -22.35
C ASP A 546 -4.78 14.60 -22.06
N GLY A 547 -3.91 13.63 -21.77
CA GLY A 547 -4.29 12.28 -21.41
C GLY A 547 -4.59 12.06 -19.93
N ILE A 548 -4.59 13.10 -19.08
CA ILE A 548 -4.94 12.97 -17.65
C ILE A 548 -6.46 12.84 -17.52
N LEU A 549 -6.93 11.80 -16.83
CA LEU A 549 -8.35 11.59 -16.55
C LEU A 549 -8.65 11.80 -15.07
N VAL A 550 -9.79 12.42 -14.76
CA VAL A 550 -10.37 12.40 -13.42
C VAL A 550 -11.48 11.36 -13.44
N GLN A 551 -11.42 10.40 -12.53
CA GLN A 551 -12.32 9.25 -12.52
C GLN A 551 -12.89 9.02 -11.12
N THR A 552 -14.07 8.41 -11.06
CA THR A 552 -14.57 7.80 -9.84
C THR A 552 -14.22 6.31 -9.79
N VAL A 553 -14.08 5.78 -8.58
CA VAL A 553 -13.74 4.37 -8.35
C VAL A 553 -14.90 3.68 -7.67
N THR A 554 -15.30 2.52 -8.18
CA THR A 554 -16.35 1.68 -7.57
C THR A 554 -15.84 0.26 -7.38
N ARG A 555 -16.55 -0.53 -6.57
CA ARG A 555 -16.37 -2.00 -6.45
C ARG A 555 -17.67 -2.73 -6.80
N ASP A 556 -18.20 -2.39 -7.96
CA ASP A 556 -19.51 -2.88 -8.45
C ASP A 556 -19.45 -4.26 -9.11
N ASP A 557 -18.26 -4.70 -9.53
CA ASP A 557 -18.03 -6.06 -10.00
C ASP A 557 -17.75 -6.95 -8.77
N ILE A 558 -18.73 -7.79 -8.40
CA ILE A 558 -18.69 -8.66 -7.24
C ILE A 558 -18.76 -10.13 -7.67
N CYS A 559 -18.15 -11.01 -6.88
CA CYS A 559 -17.96 -12.39 -7.29
C CYS A 559 -18.13 -13.42 -6.16
N LEU A 560 -18.39 -14.67 -6.53
CA LEU A 560 -18.28 -15.84 -5.67
C LEU A 560 -17.27 -16.83 -6.24
N PHE A 561 -16.54 -17.49 -5.34
CA PHE A 561 -15.66 -18.61 -5.68
C PHE A 561 -15.68 -19.62 -4.53
N ILE A 562 -16.63 -20.56 -4.56
CA ILE A 562 -16.89 -21.47 -3.42
C ILE A 562 -16.89 -22.91 -3.89
N SER A 563 -16.07 -23.75 -3.26
CA SER A 563 -15.98 -25.18 -3.56
C SER A 563 -16.98 -26.00 -2.74
N GLU A 564 -17.35 -27.19 -3.24
CA GLU A 564 -18.19 -28.15 -2.51
C GLU A 564 -17.57 -28.67 -1.20
N HIS A 565 -16.25 -28.50 -1.02
CA HIS A 565 -15.53 -28.85 0.21
C HIS A 565 -15.52 -27.74 1.26
N ASN A 566 -16.13 -26.59 0.99
CA ASN A 566 -16.34 -25.57 2.00
C ASN A 566 -17.35 -26.06 3.08
N PRO A 567 -17.17 -25.76 4.39
CA PRO A 567 -18.19 -26.00 5.42
C PRO A 567 -19.51 -25.21 5.19
N GLY A 568 -20.52 -25.37 6.06
CA GLY A 568 -21.71 -24.51 6.04
C GLY A 568 -21.39 -23.05 6.43
N GLN A 569 -22.24 -22.07 6.05
CA GLN A 569 -21.99 -20.65 6.33
C GLN A 569 -21.97 -20.32 7.85
N ILE A 570 -21.13 -19.37 8.25
CA ILE A 570 -21.06 -18.83 9.63
C ILE A 570 -22.29 -17.99 10.03
N LYS A 571 -23.04 -17.46 9.06
CA LYS A 571 -24.23 -16.65 9.34
C LYS A 571 -25.44 -17.45 9.85
N THR A 572 -25.34 -18.77 9.94
CA THR A 572 -26.36 -19.63 10.59
C THR A 572 -26.20 -19.67 12.11
N TRP A 573 -25.39 -18.79 12.70
CA TRP A 573 -25.03 -18.78 14.11
C TRP A 573 -25.38 -17.41 14.75
N ASP A 574 -26.29 -17.42 15.73
CA ASP A 574 -26.67 -16.30 16.61
C ASP A 574 -25.70 -16.19 17.79
N THR A 575 -25.70 -15.03 18.42
CA THR A 575 -25.07 -14.83 19.73
C THR A 575 -26.14 -14.52 20.77
N ASP A 576 -26.41 -15.47 21.66
CA ASP A 576 -27.20 -15.26 22.87
C ASP A 576 -26.24 -15.09 24.05
N GLY A 577 -25.79 -13.85 24.27
CA GLY A 577 -24.69 -13.56 25.20
C GLY A 577 -23.36 -14.14 24.73
N ASP A 578 -22.72 -14.98 25.56
CA ASP A 578 -21.44 -15.65 25.26
C ASP A 578 -21.62 -17.05 24.61
N LYS A 579 -22.85 -17.40 24.21
CA LYS A 579 -23.14 -18.68 23.55
C LYS A 579 -23.53 -18.43 22.12
N ILE A 580 -22.73 -19.00 21.21
CA ILE A 580 -23.15 -19.12 19.82
C ILE A 580 -24.27 -20.17 19.75
N LYS A 581 -25.47 -19.76 19.33
CA LYS A 581 -26.59 -20.67 19.03
C LYS A 581 -26.73 -20.81 17.52
N LEU A 582 -26.86 -22.02 17.02
CA LEU A 582 -27.24 -22.23 15.62
C LEU A 582 -28.68 -21.71 15.42
N ILE A 583 -28.90 -20.72 14.54
CA ILE A 583 -30.22 -20.12 14.24
C ILE A 583 -31.13 -21.12 13.49
N ALA A 584 -30.54 -22.07 12.78
CA ALA A 584 -31.23 -23.23 12.22
C ALA A 584 -30.20 -24.28 11.76
N GLU A 585 -30.53 -25.57 11.82
CA GLU A 585 -29.80 -26.68 11.19
C GLU A 585 -29.74 -26.58 9.64
N ASP A 586 -29.56 -25.38 9.08
CA ASP A 586 -29.28 -25.20 7.66
C ASP A 586 -27.79 -25.44 7.42
N HIS A 587 -27.44 -26.71 7.20
CA HIS A 587 -26.10 -27.14 6.79
C HIS A 587 -25.83 -26.91 5.30
N SER A 588 -26.72 -26.25 4.57
CA SER A 588 -26.54 -26.09 3.12
C SER A 588 -25.39 -25.14 2.79
N ARG A 589 -24.57 -25.56 1.82
CA ARG A 589 -23.46 -24.76 1.31
C ARG A 589 -24.04 -23.74 0.35
N ARG A 590 -23.92 -22.46 0.67
CA ARG A 590 -24.41 -21.36 -0.18
C ARG A 590 -23.39 -20.25 -0.27
N GLY A 591 -23.32 -19.60 -1.43
CA GLY A 591 -22.66 -18.32 -1.60
C GLY A 591 -23.66 -17.18 -1.59
N THR A 592 -23.26 -16.03 -1.06
CA THR A 592 -24.10 -14.82 -1.03
C THR A 592 -23.42 -13.72 -1.82
N LEU A 593 -24.10 -13.20 -2.83
CA LEU A 593 -23.73 -11.97 -3.53
C LEU A 593 -24.59 -10.83 -3.00
N MET A 594 -23.97 -9.73 -2.63
CA MET A 594 -24.63 -8.52 -2.15
C MET A 594 -24.00 -7.31 -2.83
N CYS A 595 -24.83 -6.56 -3.56
CA CYS A 595 -24.41 -5.30 -4.16
C CYS A 595 -24.15 -4.23 -3.09
N PRO A 596 -23.36 -3.20 -3.44
CA PRO A 596 -23.29 -1.99 -2.62
C PRO A 596 -24.69 -1.40 -2.35
N PRO A 597 -24.87 -0.59 -1.28
CA PRO A 597 -26.15 0.03 -0.95
C PRO A 597 -26.80 0.70 -2.16
N GLU A 598 -28.12 0.59 -2.26
CA GLU A 598 -28.95 1.18 -3.33
C GLU A 598 -28.70 0.66 -4.76
N LYS A 599 -27.80 -0.31 -4.94
CA LYS A 599 -27.56 -0.97 -6.23
C LYS A 599 -28.24 -2.34 -6.29
N THR A 600 -28.58 -2.76 -7.50
CA THR A 600 -29.04 -4.13 -7.77
C THR A 600 -28.18 -4.79 -8.83
N ILE A 601 -28.21 -6.13 -8.87
CA ILE A 601 -27.48 -6.93 -9.85
C ILE A 601 -28.07 -6.67 -11.23
N GLN A 602 -27.30 -6.01 -12.11
CA GLN A 602 -27.74 -5.64 -13.46
C GLN A 602 -27.34 -6.68 -14.50
N GLU A 603 -26.23 -7.39 -14.28
CA GLU A 603 -25.66 -8.29 -15.27
C GLU A 603 -24.97 -9.47 -14.58
N VAL A 604 -25.15 -10.67 -15.14
CA VAL A 604 -24.32 -11.84 -14.82
C VAL A 604 -23.22 -11.93 -15.88
N VAL A 605 -22.03 -11.45 -15.53
CA VAL A 605 -20.88 -11.41 -16.44
C VAL A 605 -20.36 -12.83 -16.68
N PHE A 606 -20.25 -13.62 -15.61
CA PHE A 606 -19.73 -14.99 -15.64
C PHE A 606 -20.45 -15.88 -14.63
N ALA A 607 -20.66 -17.13 -14.97
CA ALA A 607 -21.07 -18.16 -14.01
C ALA A 607 -20.60 -19.54 -14.49
N SER A 608 -20.03 -20.32 -13.60
CA SER A 608 -19.56 -21.68 -13.84
C SER A 608 -19.66 -22.52 -12.59
N PHE A 609 -20.13 -23.76 -12.74
CA PHE A 609 -20.00 -24.80 -11.73
C PHE A 609 -19.13 -25.93 -12.29
N GLY A 610 -17.97 -26.18 -11.69
CA GLY A 610 -16.95 -27.09 -12.21
C GLY A 610 -15.56 -26.68 -11.74
N ASN A 611 -14.63 -26.41 -12.65
CA ASN A 611 -13.29 -25.94 -12.32
C ASN A 611 -12.97 -24.56 -12.94
N PRO A 612 -13.76 -23.51 -12.67
CA PRO A 612 -13.45 -22.17 -13.16
C PRO A 612 -12.05 -21.72 -12.75
N GLU A 613 -11.38 -21.01 -13.65
CA GLU A 613 -10.05 -20.46 -13.45
C GLU A 613 -10.10 -18.93 -13.37
N GLY A 614 -9.03 -18.32 -12.87
CA GLY A 614 -8.91 -16.86 -12.76
C GLY A 614 -9.36 -16.31 -11.41
N MET A 615 -9.66 -15.02 -11.40
CA MET A 615 -10.05 -14.27 -10.20
C MET A 615 -11.20 -13.30 -10.52
N CYS A 616 -11.82 -12.75 -9.48
CA CYS A 616 -12.89 -11.78 -9.66
C CYS A 616 -12.45 -10.65 -10.61
N GLY A 617 -13.21 -10.44 -11.68
CA GLY A 617 -12.83 -9.54 -12.77
C GLY A 617 -12.47 -10.24 -14.08
N ASN A 618 -11.88 -11.43 -13.97
CA ASN A 618 -11.24 -12.13 -15.07
C ASN A 618 -11.38 -13.65 -14.92
N PHE A 619 -12.59 -14.13 -14.62
CA PHE A 619 -12.86 -15.56 -14.61
C PHE A 619 -12.92 -16.15 -16.01
N THR A 620 -12.45 -17.38 -16.14
CA THR A 620 -12.55 -18.19 -17.36
C THR A 620 -13.16 -19.55 -17.05
N VAL A 621 -13.79 -20.13 -18.07
CA VAL A 621 -14.31 -21.49 -17.99
C VAL A 621 -13.13 -22.46 -18.05
N GLY A 622 -13.06 -23.39 -17.08
CA GLY A 622 -12.06 -24.45 -17.07
C GLY A 622 -12.43 -25.64 -17.97
N THR A 623 -11.75 -26.77 -17.78
CA THR A 623 -11.99 -28.00 -18.56
C THR A 623 -13.29 -28.74 -18.19
N CYS A 624 -13.88 -28.42 -17.04
CA CYS A 624 -15.15 -28.93 -16.54
C CYS A 624 -16.09 -27.76 -16.20
N HIS A 625 -17.27 -27.73 -16.83
CA HIS A 625 -18.26 -26.68 -16.63
C HIS A 625 -19.67 -27.13 -17.01
N THR A 626 -20.66 -26.67 -16.25
CA THR A 626 -22.08 -26.85 -16.54
C THR A 626 -22.64 -25.75 -17.45
N PRO A 627 -23.21 -26.07 -18.63
CA PRO A 627 -23.68 -25.05 -19.59
C PRO A 627 -24.82 -24.16 -19.05
N ASN A 628 -25.57 -24.63 -18.04
CA ASN A 628 -26.75 -23.94 -17.50
C ASN A 628 -26.45 -23.02 -16.31
N ALA A 629 -25.20 -22.97 -15.82
CA ALA A 629 -24.86 -22.20 -14.61
C ALA A 629 -25.28 -20.73 -14.73
N LYS A 630 -25.00 -20.09 -15.88
CA LYS A 630 -25.35 -18.69 -16.12
C LYS A 630 -26.85 -18.44 -16.07
N GLN A 631 -27.66 -19.25 -16.75
CA GLN A 631 -29.12 -19.11 -16.75
C GLN A 631 -29.73 -19.25 -15.35
N ILE A 632 -29.19 -20.17 -14.54
CA ILE A 632 -29.64 -20.36 -13.16
C ILE A 632 -29.31 -19.14 -12.32
N VAL A 633 -28.08 -18.64 -12.40
CA VAL A 633 -27.66 -17.44 -11.68
C VAL A 633 -28.47 -16.23 -12.12
N GLU A 634 -28.72 -16.06 -13.41
CA GLU A 634 -29.54 -14.97 -13.94
C GLU A 634 -30.95 -14.98 -13.36
N LYS A 635 -31.60 -16.16 -13.34
CA LYS A 635 -32.92 -16.36 -12.74
C LYS A 635 -32.95 -16.00 -11.25
N GLU A 636 -31.91 -16.38 -10.51
CA GLU A 636 -31.88 -16.18 -9.07
C GLU A 636 -31.40 -14.79 -8.63
N CYS A 637 -30.58 -14.10 -9.42
CA CYS A 637 -29.88 -12.90 -8.98
C CYS A 637 -30.28 -11.61 -9.69
N LEU A 638 -30.65 -11.63 -10.98
CA LEU A 638 -30.89 -10.40 -11.74
C LEU A 638 -32.00 -9.53 -11.11
N GLY A 639 -31.75 -8.22 -11.08
CA GLY A 639 -32.67 -7.22 -10.54
C GLY A 639 -32.76 -7.17 -9.01
N LYS A 640 -32.08 -8.08 -8.28
CA LYS A 640 -32.11 -8.12 -6.81
C LYS A 640 -30.89 -7.40 -6.21
N PRO A 641 -31.00 -6.80 -5.01
CA PRO A 641 -29.85 -6.22 -4.29
C PRO A 641 -28.91 -7.29 -3.74
N SER A 642 -29.42 -8.50 -3.51
CA SER A 642 -28.65 -9.66 -3.08
C SER A 642 -29.32 -10.96 -3.55
N CYS A 643 -28.51 -12.02 -3.65
CA CYS A 643 -28.99 -13.37 -3.92
C CYS A 643 -28.15 -14.42 -3.18
N MET A 644 -28.75 -15.58 -2.97
CA MET A 644 -28.09 -16.75 -2.39
C MET A 644 -28.08 -17.88 -3.40
N LEU A 645 -26.91 -18.48 -3.60
CA LEU A 645 -26.68 -19.52 -4.59
C LEU A 645 -26.21 -20.79 -3.88
N PRO A 646 -26.96 -21.91 -3.96
CA PRO A 646 -26.51 -23.20 -3.44
C PRO A 646 -25.23 -23.65 -4.14
N VAL A 647 -24.30 -24.28 -3.42
CA VAL A 647 -23.12 -24.93 -4.00
C VAL A 647 -23.42 -26.43 -4.05
N ASP A 648 -24.20 -26.81 -5.07
CA ASP A 648 -24.77 -28.14 -5.20
C ASP A 648 -24.83 -28.56 -6.68
N HIS A 649 -24.30 -29.74 -7.00
CA HIS A 649 -24.29 -30.29 -8.35
C HIS A 649 -25.69 -30.55 -8.91
N THR A 650 -26.68 -30.85 -8.05
CA THR A 650 -28.07 -31.09 -8.45
C THR A 650 -28.75 -29.81 -8.97
N VAL A 651 -28.30 -28.64 -8.51
CA VAL A 651 -28.84 -27.35 -8.93
C VAL A 651 -28.32 -26.96 -10.32
N TYR A 652 -27.02 -27.13 -10.56
CA TYR A 652 -26.38 -26.68 -11.81
C TYR A 652 -26.30 -27.75 -12.91
N GLY A 653 -26.65 -29.00 -12.60
CA GLY A 653 -26.60 -30.11 -13.56
C GLY A 653 -25.16 -30.51 -13.89
N ALA A 654 -24.29 -30.58 -12.88
CA ALA A 654 -22.90 -31.00 -13.05
C ALA A 654 -22.79 -32.49 -13.37
N ASP A 655 -21.96 -32.82 -14.37
CA ASP A 655 -21.61 -34.19 -14.70
C ASP A 655 -20.75 -34.77 -13.56
N ILE A 656 -21.21 -35.88 -12.97
CA ILE A 656 -20.49 -36.62 -11.93
C ILE A 656 -19.14 -37.16 -12.46
N ASN A 657 -18.97 -37.18 -13.79
CA ASN A 657 -17.75 -37.57 -14.49
C ASN A 657 -16.78 -36.41 -14.78
N CYS A 658 -16.93 -35.24 -14.13
CA CYS A 658 -15.81 -34.32 -13.94
C CYS A 658 -14.74 -34.95 -13.02
N GLN A 659 -14.18 -36.07 -13.47
CA GLN A 659 -13.26 -36.91 -12.73
C GLN A 659 -11.98 -36.09 -12.52
N SER A 660 -11.56 -36.01 -11.25
CA SER A 660 -10.34 -35.37 -10.72
C SER A 660 -10.38 -33.89 -10.28
N THR A 661 -11.50 -33.15 -10.43
CA THR A 661 -11.58 -31.75 -9.99
C THR A 661 -12.68 -31.51 -8.95
N THR A 662 -12.34 -30.88 -7.83
CA THR A 662 -13.33 -30.40 -6.84
C THR A 662 -14.30 -29.41 -7.50
N ALA A 663 -15.61 -29.68 -7.44
CA ALA A 663 -16.60 -28.80 -8.04
C ALA A 663 -16.66 -27.46 -7.28
N THR A 664 -16.55 -26.37 -8.04
CA THR A 664 -16.48 -25.00 -7.55
C THR A 664 -17.47 -24.12 -8.31
N LEU A 665 -18.28 -23.38 -7.56
CA LEU A 665 -19.15 -22.33 -8.07
C LEU A 665 -18.35 -21.03 -8.20
N GLY A 666 -18.06 -20.64 -9.43
CA GLY A 666 -17.49 -19.34 -9.80
C GLY A 666 -18.57 -18.45 -10.42
N VAL A 667 -18.83 -17.28 -9.85
CA VAL A 667 -19.84 -16.33 -10.36
C VAL A 667 -19.25 -14.92 -10.32
N GLN A 668 -19.50 -14.12 -11.36
CA GLN A 668 -19.23 -12.69 -11.38
C GLN A 668 -20.48 -11.96 -11.87
N VAL A 669 -20.89 -10.96 -11.12
CA VAL A 669 -22.01 -10.09 -11.45
C VAL A 669 -21.60 -8.63 -11.37
N ARG A 670 -22.29 -7.78 -12.12
CA ARG A 670 -22.11 -6.33 -12.09
C ARG A 670 -23.31 -5.68 -11.44
N CYS A 671 -23.05 -4.91 -10.40
CA CYS A 671 -24.02 -4.07 -9.72
C CYS A 671 -24.17 -2.72 -10.43
N GLY A 672 -25.33 -2.11 -10.29
CA GLY A 672 -25.60 -0.77 -10.81
C GLY A 672 -26.83 -0.17 -10.17
N GLY A 673 -26.96 1.16 -10.27
CA GLY A 673 -28.16 1.86 -9.80
C GLY A 673 -29.39 1.34 -10.53
N GLY A 674 -30.43 0.95 -9.78
CA GLY A 674 -31.68 0.51 -10.38
C GLY A 674 -32.22 1.58 -11.31
N LYS A 675 -32.56 1.25 -12.56
CA LYS A 675 -33.39 2.13 -13.37
C LYS A 675 -34.65 2.42 -12.54
N LYS A 676 -34.82 3.65 -12.05
CA LYS A 676 -36.15 4.14 -11.72
C LYS A 676 -36.95 3.99 -13.00
N GLY A 677 -37.85 3.01 -13.03
CA GLY A 677 -38.74 2.78 -14.16
C GLY A 677 -39.39 4.12 -14.52
N ALA A 678 -39.30 4.46 -15.81
CA ALA A 678 -40.01 5.59 -16.40
C ALA A 678 -41.52 5.46 -16.23
#